data_AF-A0A261ADY6-F1
#
_entry.id   AF-A0A261ADY6-F1
#
_cell.length_a   1.000
_cell.length_b   1.000
_cell.length_c   1.000
_cell.angle_alpha   90.00
_cell.angle_beta   90.00
_cell.angle_gamma   90.00
#
_symmetry.space_group_name_H-M   'P 1'
#
loop_
_entity.id
_entity.type
_entity.pdbx_description
1 polymer ?
#
loop_
_entity_poly.entity_id
_entity_poly.type
_entity_poly.pdbx_seq_one_letter_code
_entity_poly.pdbx_strand_id
1 'polypeptide(L)'
;MSKSFPLLKLPRLALDEILITMRPFELIQFSMTSSKARIILKYFLRARVNLKYKLEVSTDNEPKITMIGPEITFFDCRITSDKLRSEKTEYIENIGGKSDRIWMYSENVIMDWMRLFKIVMELFNFERHNVYFFPETFPDQNKSIIDFIGSQLPSVHYCGFHGKILANQDVEYVLKNIKVPKYLEFTCKLIDNFQLKLTNNLERICISEGNWFNYNHLIQLKAYEVEISKSEITNVELNAFLISWMSSDTHQDLAHIGISVNDPETRDVILDLPHERIDNDVIRQGRTARYKVFRIRGGYDIKRIDGTTGTIYFSMFGDQLITKGNKKYELEVDTFEEPKISIRGSNTFFEYRLTSEKSRSEKKEHVDLTSRIKCDRVWIYSENVIMDWMELLRTVMEYYTFKRFVVSFGQDTFPELKKSIVDFLRSHMTSVDDCVIRGKTEADEDVSYFLKNIDVTETLIILSKLSNQFQLKTENSPNNLLILNGNWINYDQFINFNVNRIEIQKSKITNVELNMFLISWMTSSSHQNLEYLKIQVTELDTLDTILNLPHEVMGADVIRHGKTVKYGIIELQGGIDIKRNDGATGTVSFEMVDDQMMLYMLSSWLLIGYKMDNIPKPFPLLHLPRLPLKEVFSMMTPFELINISMASSKSKVIMKCFLKNDKNMKYRLVVSTSKEPKVSLFGSDTCFDYILTSDQSIHNKMDYAIFQDSLKYDILWVYSENLILDWMKLFKTVKELFSCRCSGLLFLPDSFPEQNKAVVDFMKLETAEIDGCLIRGETEDYEDIEYFLNNINVTEHLEIYTKLSDRFQIKRNTPLKGIVIHFGNCLTFNQLLQLDGLDIDIRKSNFTNIELNAFLLSWMASSSHRNLKRIKIPISDFESFETIFDLPHQVIDPKLIRQGKTSDNEIIQLQGGADIKRIDGATGTIYFELENDQMITKGNLKYSIEVNTHEEPKVSIVISKAFFDQRMTSEREKHKKEEYIETLDGFTADRVWIYSENLISDWMKLFETVSELFNFKRRVAVFRPDTFPDQNKSIIDFIKCQMPIINACSVNGEKELDDDVEYFLENVDVTESVELHSRLTNEFQLKINKPLENISIDFGDWLNYNQFIKFKSCKIDMKKSSITNLELNTFLLSWMSMDSHQNLERLKIPVNDAESLDVILNLPHEVHNVDVIKHGRTARNEVVRIRGGIDIKRIDGATGTINFRMLGDQVMLNMIIWLKIK
;
A
#
# COMPACT_ATOMS: atom_id res chain seq x y z
N MET A 1 13.57 -30.83 28.24
CA MET A 1 14.90 -31.06 27.65
C MET A 1 14.78 -30.93 26.13
N SER A 2 15.16 -29.78 25.55
CA SER A 2 15.24 -29.61 24.09
C SER A 2 16.69 -29.77 23.64
N LYS A 3 16.95 -30.60 22.63
CA LYS A 3 18.27 -30.71 22.01
C LYS A 3 18.55 -29.41 21.25
N SER A 4 19.60 -28.68 21.62
CA SER A 4 20.03 -27.45 20.96
C SER A 4 20.75 -27.76 19.63
N PHE A 5 20.44 -26.99 18.58
CA PHE A 5 21.10 -27.11 17.28
C PHE A 5 22.56 -26.59 17.39
N PRO A 6 23.57 -27.38 17.00
CA PRO A 6 24.97 -27.03 17.21
C PRO A 6 25.47 -26.08 16.10
N LEU A 7 24.93 -24.85 16.04
CA LEU A 7 25.23 -23.84 15.00
C LEU A 7 26.73 -23.65 14.77
N LEU A 8 27.54 -23.65 15.85
CA LEU A 8 29.00 -23.49 15.80
C LEU A 8 29.77 -24.73 15.28
N LYS A 9 29.09 -25.83 14.95
CA LYS A 9 29.68 -27.02 14.31
C LYS A 9 29.47 -27.04 12.79
N LEU A 10 28.78 -26.04 12.23
CA LEU A 10 28.61 -25.93 10.78
C LEU A 10 29.93 -25.63 10.06
N PRO A 11 30.09 -26.08 8.81
CA PRO A 11 31.20 -25.65 7.95
C PRO A 11 31.24 -24.12 7.81
N ARG A 12 32.44 -23.55 7.69
CA ARG A 12 32.66 -22.10 7.71
C ARG A 12 31.79 -21.32 6.72
N LEU A 13 31.63 -21.83 5.50
CA LEU A 13 30.79 -21.20 4.47
C LEU A 13 29.31 -21.15 4.87
N ALA A 14 28.76 -22.27 5.35
CA ALA A 14 27.36 -22.32 5.81
C ALA A 14 27.13 -21.43 7.04
N LEU A 15 28.11 -21.38 7.94
CA LEU A 15 28.06 -20.48 9.10
C LEU A 15 28.10 -19.00 8.66
N ASP A 16 28.96 -18.65 7.71
CA ASP A 16 29.07 -17.28 7.19
C ASP A 16 27.79 -16.83 6.45
N GLU A 17 27.13 -17.73 5.71
CA GLU A 17 25.82 -17.46 5.08
C GLU A 17 24.69 -17.30 6.10
N ILE A 18 24.68 -18.04 7.20
CA ILE A 18 23.68 -17.84 8.26
C ILE A 18 23.93 -16.52 9.00
N LEU A 19 25.19 -16.16 9.24
CA LEU A 19 25.55 -14.93 9.92
C LEU A 19 25.31 -13.68 9.05
N ILE A 20 25.35 -13.78 7.70
CA ILE A 20 25.06 -12.61 6.84
C ILE A 20 23.57 -12.25 6.83
N THR A 21 22.69 -13.23 7.04
CA THR A 21 21.24 -12.99 7.06
C THR A 21 20.74 -12.43 8.39
N MET A 22 21.58 -12.46 9.44
CA MET A 22 21.22 -11.95 10.75
C MET A 22 21.33 -10.42 10.81
N ARG A 23 20.35 -9.79 11.45
CA ARG A 23 20.35 -8.35 11.70
C ARG A 23 21.42 -7.98 12.74
N PRO A 24 21.91 -6.73 12.76
CA PRO A 24 22.94 -6.29 13.70
C PRO A 24 22.67 -6.61 15.18
N PHE A 25 21.42 -6.50 15.65
CA PHE A 25 21.10 -6.85 17.04
C PHE A 25 21.11 -8.38 17.29
N GLU A 26 20.71 -9.19 16.31
CA GLU A 26 20.76 -10.66 16.38
C GLU A 26 22.22 -11.12 16.44
N LEU A 27 23.11 -10.45 15.70
CA LEU A 27 24.56 -10.65 15.79
C LEU A 27 25.11 -10.27 17.16
N ILE A 28 24.67 -9.16 17.74
CA ILE A 28 25.06 -8.75 19.10
C ILE A 28 24.59 -9.78 20.12
N GLN A 29 23.33 -10.20 20.09
CA GLN A 29 22.79 -11.23 20.98
C GLN A 29 23.54 -12.55 20.82
N PHE A 30 23.81 -12.97 19.58
CA PHE A 30 24.61 -14.16 19.30
C PHE A 30 26.02 -14.06 19.91
N SER A 31 26.65 -12.90 19.83
CA SER A 31 27.96 -12.64 20.46
C SER A 31 27.96 -12.73 21.99
N MET A 32 26.78 -12.55 22.60
CA MET A 32 26.61 -12.61 24.06
C MET A 32 26.38 -14.05 24.54
N THR A 33 26.03 -14.99 23.65
CA THR A 33 25.80 -16.40 24.01
C THR A 33 27.07 -17.14 24.45
N SER A 34 28.24 -16.80 23.88
CA SER A 34 29.53 -17.38 24.27
C SER A 34 30.72 -16.57 23.77
N SER A 35 31.87 -16.68 24.44
CA SER A 35 33.14 -16.11 23.98
C SER A 35 33.56 -16.64 22.60
N LYS A 36 33.27 -17.92 22.30
CA LYS A 36 33.54 -18.52 20.99
C LYS A 36 32.71 -17.89 19.88
N ALA A 37 31.41 -17.67 20.12
CA ALA A 37 30.53 -16.97 19.16
C ALA A 37 31.02 -15.54 18.90
N ARG A 38 31.41 -14.82 19.96
CA ARG A 38 31.98 -13.47 19.86
C ARG A 38 33.23 -13.41 18.99
N ILE A 39 34.18 -14.34 19.20
CA ILE A 39 35.41 -14.42 18.40
C ILE A 39 35.09 -14.68 16.93
N ILE A 40 34.19 -15.63 16.65
CA ILE A 40 33.77 -15.99 15.28
C ILE A 40 33.17 -14.77 14.55
N LEU A 41 32.25 -14.07 15.22
CA LEU A 41 31.62 -12.86 14.70
C LEU A 41 32.62 -11.74 14.46
N LYS A 42 33.52 -11.50 15.41
CA LYS A 42 34.57 -10.49 15.28
C LYS A 42 35.42 -10.72 14.03
N TYR A 43 35.82 -11.96 13.75
CA TYR A 43 36.54 -12.29 12.52
C TYR A 43 35.65 -12.16 11.27
N PHE A 44 34.40 -12.61 11.33
CA PHE A 44 33.45 -12.51 10.22
C PHE A 44 33.20 -11.05 9.79
N LEU A 45 32.85 -10.18 10.75
CA LEU A 45 32.52 -8.79 10.51
C LEU A 45 33.75 -7.94 10.13
N ARG A 46 34.94 -8.26 10.66
CA ARG A 46 36.18 -7.54 10.30
C ARG A 46 36.80 -7.98 8.99
N ALA A 47 36.62 -9.23 8.57
CA ALA A 47 37.13 -9.72 7.28
C ALA A 47 36.32 -9.20 6.09
N ARG A 48 35.04 -8.84 6.30
CA ARG A 48 34.18 -8.24 5.27
C ARG A 48 34.26 -6.71 5.38
N VAL A 49 35.19 -6.10 4.63
CA VAL A 49 35.55 -4.66 4.64
C VAL A 49 34.41 -3.70 4.17
N ASN A 50 33.19 -4.19 3.91
CA ASN A 50 32.14 -3.43 3.22
C ASN A 50 30.93 -2.99 4.08
N LEU A 51 30.93 -3.23 5.39
CA LEU A 51 29.86 -2.72 6.26
C LEU A 51 30.25 -1.35 6.83
N LYS A 52 29.96 -0.28 6.08
CA LYS A 52 30.17 1.12 6.52
C LYS A 52 29.02 1.61 7.39
N TYR A 53 28.86 1.02 8.57
CA TYR A 53 27.88 1.54 9.53
C TYR A 53 28.33 2.89 10.08
N LYS A 54 27.37 3.76 10.40
CA LYS A 54 27.60 4.95 11.25
C LYS A 54 27.10 4.64 12.66
N LEU A 55 27.86 5.09 13.65
CA LEU A 55 27.52 4.92 15.06
C LEU A 55 26.92 6.22 15.61
N GLU A 56 25.79 6.08 16.26
CA GLU A 56 25.17 7.13 17.08
C GLU A 56 24.96 6.60 18.50
N VAL A 57 25.32 7.40 19.50
CA VAL A 57 25.08 7.07 20.90
C VAL A 57 24.50 8.25 21.66
N SER A 58 23.57 7.95 22.58
CA SER A 58 22.94 8.93 23.46
C SER A 58 22.99 8.48 24.92
N THR A 59 23.08 9.47 25.82
CA THR A 59 23.14 9.31 27.28
C THR A 59 21.91 9.89 27.99
N ASP A 60 20.78 10.00 27.28
CA ASP A 60 19.49 10.41 27.83
C ASP A 60 18.90 9.36 28.81
N ASN A 61 17.67 9.58 29.28
CA ASN A 61 17.00 8.73 30.27
C ASN A 61 16.86 7.26 29.85
N GLU A 62 16.87 6.95 28.55
CA GLU A 62 16.95 5.59 28.00
C GLU A 62 18.18 5.48 27.09
N PRO A 63 19.40 5.36 27.67
CA PRO A 63 20.66 5.40 26.92
C PRO A 63 20.64 4.42 25.75
N LYS A 64 21.06 4.89 24.58
CA LYS A 64 20.91 4.12 23.33
C LYS A 64 22.17 4.06 22.49
N ILE A 65 22.23 3.01 21.68
CA ILE A 65 23.25 2.78 20.65
C ILE A 65 22.51 2.49 19.35
N THR A 66 22.72 3.34 18.36
CA THR A 66 22.11 3.23 17.04
C THR A 66 23.18 2.96 15.99
N MET A 67 23.00 1.90 15.21
CA MET A 67 23.82 1.61 14.03
C MET A 67 23.04 1.96 12.77
N ILE A 68 23.63 2.79 11.90
CA ILE A 68 22.96 3.28 10.68
C ILE A 68 23.62 2.64 9.46
N GLY A 69 22.85 1.86 8.71
CA GLY A 69 23.26 1.17 7.49
C GLY A 69 23.22 2.06 6.23
N PRO A 70 23.73 1.55 5.09
CA PRO A 70 23.85 2.30 3.84
C PRO A 70 22.50 2.68 3.19
N GLU A 71 21.44 1.91 3.43
CA GLU A 71 20.08 2.14 2.90
C GLU A 71 19.20 2.97 3.86
N ILE A 72 19.81 3.77 4.73
CA ILE A 72 19.07 4.55 5.75
C ILE A 72 18.27 3.60 6.67
N THR A 73 18.88 2.47 7.02
CA THR A 73 18.35 1.51 7.99
C THR A 73 18.92 1.81 9.37
N PHE A 74 18.07 1.97 10.37
CA PHE A 74 18.45 2.30 11.75
C PHE A 74 18.24 1.09 12.65
N PHE A 75 19.29 0.67 13.35
CA PHE A 75 19.22 -0.38 14.36
C PHE A 75 19.43 0.26 15.73
N ASP A 76 18.34 0.55 16.45
CA ASP A 76 18.30 1.31 17.71
C ASP A 76 18.17 0.38 18.92
N CYS A 77 19.21 0.27 19.73
CA CYS A 77 19.19 -0.51 20.96
C CYS A 77 19.19 0.42 22.17
N ARG A 78 18.11 0.37 22.98
CA ARG A 78 17.91 1.21 24.16
C ARG A 78 17.99 0.41 25.44
N ILE A 79 18.62 0.96 26.47
CA ILE A 79 18.59 0.38 27.80
C ILE A 79 17.56 1.14 28.64
N THR A 80 16.65 0.40 29.28
CA THR A 80 15.54 0.98 30.07
C THR A 80 15.45 0.35 31.44
N SER A 81 15.02 1.12 32.44
CA SER A 81 14.72 0.63 33.78
C SER A 81 13.29 0.08 33.90
N ASP A 82 12.49 0.14 32.82
CA ASP A 82 11.14 -0.41 32.79
C ASP A 82 11.17 -1.89 32.39
N LYS A 83 10.89 -2.79 33.35
CA LYS A 83 10.80 -4.23 33.13
C LYS A 83 9.76 -4.60 32.07
N LEU A 84 8.65 -3.84 31.97
CA LEU A 84 7.57 -4.13 31.03
C LEU A 84 7.98 -3.88 29.57
N ARG A 85 9.02 -3.07 29.35
CA ARG A 85 9.58 -2.77 28.02
C ARG A 85 10.70 -3.72 27.60
N SER A 86 11.19 -4.59 28.48
CA SER A 86 12.24 -5.56 28.15
C SER A 86 11.85 -6.43 26.95
N GLU A 87 12.78 -6.61 26.01
CA GLU A 87 12.63 -7.48 24.83
C GLU A 87 11.52 -7.07 23.85
N LYS A 88 10.91 -5.89 24.02
CA LYS A 88 10.05 -5.32 22.99
C LYS A 88 10.89 -4.95 21.77
N THR A 89 10.44 -5.37 20.60
CA THR A 89 11.00 -4.98 19.31
C THR A 89 9.96 -4.21 18.52
N GLU A 90 10.33 -3.04 18.02
CA GLU A 90 9.49 -2.17 17.20
C GLU A 90 10.13 -2.03 15.82
N TYR A 91 9.36 -2.31 14.76
CA TYR A 91 9.75 -2.05 13.37
C TYR A 91 8.92 -0.89 12.82
N ILE A 92 9.60 0.12 12.27
CA ILE A 92 8.98 1.31 11.70
C ILE A 92 9.50 1.51 10.27
N GLU A 93 8.60 1.62 9.30
CA GLU A 93 8.93 1.89 7.90
C GLU A 93 8.25 3.19 7.46
N ASN A 94 9.06 4.20 7.12
CA ASN A 94 8.61 5.53 6.70
C ASN A 94 9.41 6.01 5.48
N ILE A 95 8.98 7.12 4.86
CA ILE A 95 9.67 7.81 3.74
C ILE A 95 11.13 8.20 4.08
N GLY A 96 11.50 8.19 5.38
CA GLY A 96 12.83 8.51 5.88
C GLY A 96 13.76 7.31 6.15
N GLY A 97 13.35 6.08 5.86
CA GLY A 97 14.13 4.86 6.10
C GLY A 97 13.43 3.83 6.99
N LYS A 98 14.06 2.66 7.17
CA LYS A 98 13.55 1.56 8.01
C LYS A 98 14.23 1.58 9.37
N SER A 99 13.49 1.44 10.46
CA SER A 99 14.05 1.44 11.82
C SER A 99 13.62 0.18 12.57
N ASP A 100 14.60 -0.60 13.01
CA ASP A 100 14.46 -1.67 13.99
C ASP A 100 14.88 -1.15 15.36
N ARG A 101 13.98 -1.13 16.34
CA ARG A 101 14.26 -0.71 17.72
C ARG A 101 14.04 -1.84 18.70
N ILE A 102 14.92 -1.95 19.69
CA ILE A 102 14.81 -2.92 20.79
C ILE A 102 15.10 -2.25 22.14
N TRP A 103 14.35 -2.64 23.17
CA TRP A 103 14.60 -2.24 24.55
C TRP A 103 15.17 -3.40 25.37
N MET A 104 16.21 -3.14 26.15
CA MET A 104 16.82 -4.09 27.07
C MET A 104 16.64 -3.57 28.50
N TYR A 105 16.01 -4.38 29.35
CA TYR A 105 15.86 -4.03 30.76
C TYR A 105 17.21 -4.08 31.49
N SER A 106 17.44 -3.09 32.35
CA SER A 106 18.54 -3.09 33.30
C SER A 106 18.16 -2.38 34.60
N GLU A 107 18.61 -2.93 35.74
CA GLU A 107 18.56 -2.24 37.03
C GLU A 107 19.57 -1.08 37.11
N ASN A 108 20.60 -1.10 36.27
CA ASN A 108 21.60 -0.04 36.17
C ASN A 108 21.86 0.30 34.69
N VAL A 109 20.97 1.13 34.15
CA VAL A 109 20.87 1.40 32.71
C VAL A 109 22.18 1.88 32.09
N ILE A 110 22.95 2.73 32.79
CA ILE A 110 24.19 3.28 32.26
C ILE A 110 25.33 2.25 32.27
N MET A 111 25.43 1.41 33.30
CA MET A 111 26.46 0.37 33.37
C MET A 111 26.26 -0.70 32.30
N ASP A 112 25.01 -1.11 32.05
CA ASP A 112 24.73 -2.09 31.00
C ASP A 112 24.83 -1.48 29.60
N TRP A 113 24.50 -0.19 29.44
CA TRP A 113 24.81 0.57 28.22
C TRP A 113 26.32 0.59 27.93
N MET A 114 27.18 0.85 28.93
CA MET A 114 28.64 0.82 28.77
C MET A 114 29.13 -0.58 28.34
N ARG A 115 28.56 -1.65 28.92
CA ARG A 115 28.90 -3.03 28.54
C ARG A 115 28.52 -3.32 27.09
N LEU A 116 27.32 -2.93 26.68
CA LEU A 116 26.84 -3.10 25.32
C LEU A 116 27.67 -2.30 24.32
N PHE A 117 27.97 -1.04 24.63
CA PHE A 117 28.82 -0.18 23.82
C PHE A 117 30.19 -0.82 23.55
N LYS A 118 30.81 -1.39 24.58
CA LYS A 118 32.07 -2.11 24.44
C LYS A 118 31.97 -3.33 23.51
N ILE A 119 30.87 -4.09 23.57
CA ILE A 119 30.64 -5.24 22.68
C ILE A 119 30.48 -4.76 21.23
N VAL A 120 29.67 -3.72 21.01
CA VAL A 120 29.43 -3.16 19.67
C VAL A 120 30.74 -2.66 19.05
N MET A 121 31.54 -1.91 19.80
CA MET A 121 32.86 -1.43 19.37
C MET A 121 33.88 -2.56 19.15
N GLU A 122 33.72 -3.71 19.82
CA GLU A 122 34.57 -4.87 19.58
C GLU A 122 34.24 -5.55 18.24
N LEU A 123 32.95 -5.65 17.91
CA LEU A 123 32.43 -6.41 16.77
C LEU A 123 32.47 -5.64 15.44
N PHE A 124 32.08 -4.37 15.45
CA PHE A 124 31.84 -3.58 14.24
C PHE A 124 32.93 -2.54 14.01
N ASN A 125 33.11 -2.16 12.75
CA ASN A 125 33.87 -0.99 12.34
C ASN A 125 32.90 0.11 11.89
N PHE A 126 33.16 1.35 12.30
CA PHE A 126 32.29 2.48 11.98
C PHE A 126 33.03 3.54 11.16
N GLU A 127 32.37 4.07 10.12
CA GLU A 127 32.91 5.15 9.30
C GLU A 127 32.78 6.51 9.99
N ARG A 128 31.74 6.67 10.82
CA ARG A 128 31.41 7.91 11.50
C ARG A 128 30.89 7.63 12.91
N HIS A 129 31.16 8.56 13.82
CA HIS A 129 30.76 8.48 15.24
C HIS A 129 30.08 9.79 15.63
N ASN A 130 28.86 9.68 16.13
CA ASN A 130 28.06 10.78 16.64
C ASN A 130 27.73 10.52 18.11
N VAL A 131 28.00 11.49 18.97
CA VAL A 131 27.72 11.40 20.41
C VAL A 131 26.74 12.50 20.81
N TYR A 132 25.66 12.11 21.46
CA TYR A 132 24.65 12.99 22.04
C TYR A 132 24.75 12.89 23.57
N PHE A 133 25.17 13.98 24.19
CA PHE A 133 25.45 14.03 25.63
C PHE A 133 24.37 14.82 26.37
N PHE A 134 23.80 14.19 27.41
CA PHE A 134 22.76 14.77 28.27
C PHE A 134 23.29 14.87 29.72
N PRO A 135 23.97 15.97 30.07
CA PRO A 135 24.64 16.10 31.37
C PRO A 135 23.70 15.99 32.59
N GLU A 136 22.42 16.32 32.42
CA GLU A 136 21.45 16.33 33.51
C GLU A 136 20.92 14.93 33.89
N THR A 137 21.12 13.93 33.03
CA THR A 137 20.55 12.59 33.26
C THR A 137 21.32 11.81 34.32
N PHE A 138 22.66 11.86 34.31
CA PHE A 138 23.50 11.11 35.25
C PHE A 138 24.62 11.98 35.86
N PRO A 139 24.26 13.08 36.57
CA PRO A 139 25.22 14.11 36.98
C PRO A 139 26.41 13.55 37.79
N ASP A 140 26.16 12.62 38.72
CA ASP A 140 27.22 12.02 39.55
C ASP A 140 28.13 11.06 38.78
N GLN A 141 27.72 10.63 37.57
CA GLN A 141 28.43 9.65 36.75
C GLN A 141 29.02 10.25 35.46
N ASN A 142 28.75 11.53 35.17
CA ASN A 142 29.20 12.20 33.94
C ASN A 142 30.69 12.00 33.67
N LYS A 143 31.56 12.24 34.65
CA LYS A 143 33.02 12.03 34.48
C LYS A 143 33.36 10.59 34.08
N SER A 144 32.78 9.61 34.76
CA SER A 144 32.98 8.18 34.46
C SER A 144 32.50 7.81 33.05
N ILE A 145 31.37 8.38 32.63
CA ILE A 145 30.81 8.18 31.28
C ILE A 145 31.75 8.80 30.24
N ILE A 146 32.21 10.03 30.46
CA ILE A 146 33.09 10.76 29.56
C ILE A 146 34.44 10.06 29.42
N ASP A 147 35.05 9.64 30.53
CA ASP A 147 36.31 8.89 30.54
C ASP A 147 36.16 7.56 29.78
N PHE A 148 35.02 6.88 29.95
CA PHE A 148 34.74 5.65 29.23
C PHE A 148 34.58 5.88 27.73
N ILE A 149 33.74 6.84 27.30
CA ILE A 149 33.58 7.17 25.88
C ILE A 149 34.93 7.58 25.29
N GLY A 150 35.68 8.46 25.96
CA GLY A 150 37.00 8.92 25.52
C GLY A 150 38.03 7.79 25.39
N SER A 151 37.95 6.76 26.25
CA SER A 151 38.82 5.57 26.14
C SER A 151 38.56 4.72 24.88
N GLN A 152 37.31 4.70 24.40
CA GLN A 152 36.91 3.93 23.21
C GLN A 152 36.98 4.77 21.93
N LEU A 153 36.65 6.06 22.05
CA LEU A 153 36.52 7.03 20.97
C LEU A 153 37.25 8.34 21.35
N PRO A 154 38.59 8.39 21.21
CA PRO A 154 39.36 9.60 21.50
C PRO A 154 39.04 10.76 20.53
N SER A 155 38.39 10.46 19.39
CA SER A 155 37.90 11.44 18.44
C SER A 155 36.54 11.02 17.88
N VAL A 156 35.60 11.96 17.83
CA VAL A 156 34.24 11.76 17.31
C VAL A 156 33.92 12.80 16.24
N HIS A 157 33.10 12.43 15.25
CA HIS A 157 32.80 13.33 14.13
C HIS A 157 31.74 14.37 14.50
N TYR A 158 30.80 14.01 15.37
CA TYR A 158 29.76 14.90 15.86
C TYR A 158 29.65 14.75 17.37
N CYS A 159 29.53 15.88 18.08
CA CYS A 159 29.22 15.93 19.50
C CYS A 159 28.13 16.99 19.74
N GLY A 160 27.00 16.57 20.31
CA GLY A 160 25.88 17.43 20.68
C GLY A 160 25.68 17.43 22.19
N PHE A 161 25.47 18.62 22.76
CA PHE A 161 25.14 18.81 24.18
C PHE A 161 23.70 19.26 24.31
N HIS A 162 22.90 18.47 25.03
CA HIS A 162 21.45 18.66 25.16
C HIS A 162 21.03 18.66 26.64
N GLY A 163 19.99 19.43 26.98
CA GLY A 163 19.45 19.48 28.35
C GLY A 163 18.97 20.87 28.74
N LYS A 164 18.21 20.97 29.83
CA LYS A 164 17.62 22.22 30.33
C LYS A 164 18.45 22.88 31.44
N ILE A 165 19.36 22.14 32.08
CA ILE A 165 20.16 22.58 33.24
C ILE A 165 21.59 23.01 32.82
N LEU A 166 22.18 23.92 33.61
CA LEU A 166 23.56 24.42 33.46
C LEU A 166 24.62 23.31 33.62
N ALA A 167 25.38 23.02 32.57
CA ALA A 167 26.29 21.85 32.50
C ALA A 167 27.77 22.18 32.22
N ASN A 168 28.25 23.34 32.65
CA ASN A 168 29.54 23.91 32.20
C ASN A 168 30.75 22.99 32.44
N GLN A 169 30.88 22.43 33.64
CA GLN A 169 32.04 21.60 34.02
C GLN A 169 32.11 20.31 33.20
N ASP A 170 30.95 19.70 32.91
CA ASP A 170 30.88 18.46 32.13
C ASP A 170 31.20 18.72 30.66
N VAL A 171 30.69 19.82 30.10
CA VAL A 171 31.01 20.25 28.72
C VAL A 171 32.51 20.52 28.57
N GLU A 172 33.12 21.28 29.49
CA GLU A 172 34.58 21.50 29.49
C GLU A 172 35.35 20.19 29.58
N TYR A 173 34.87 19.26 30.42
CA TYR A 173 35.51 17.96 30.59
C TYR A 173 35.40 17.10 29.32
N VAL A 174 34.27 17.10 28.61
CA VAL A 174 34.13 16.44 27.30
C VAL A 174 35.11 17.02 26.29
N LEU A 175 35.11 18.34 26.10
CA LEU A 175 35.95 19.00 25.09
C LEU A 175 37.45 18.85 25.38
N LYS A 176 37.83 18.68 26.65
CA LYS A 176 39.20 18.39 27.05
C LYS A 176 39.63 16.96 26.73
N ASN A 177 38.73 15.98 26.89
CA ASN A 177 39.07 14.56 26.82
C ASN A 177 38.71 13.89 25.48
N ILE A 178 37.79 14.46 24.70
CA ILE A 178 37.29 13.91 23.44
C ILE A 178 37.46 14.95 22.32
N LYS A 179 38.18 14.58 21.25
CA LYS A 179 38.39 15.48 20.11
C LYS A 179 37.18 15.48 19.17
N VAL A 180 36.74 16.67 18.75
CA VAL A 180 35.61 16.85 17.82
C VAL A 180 36.06 17.71 16.63
N PRO A 181 36.51 17.13 15.50
CA PRO A 181 37.11 17.89 14.41
C PRO A 181 36.11 18.37 13.36
N LYS A 182 34.83 17.94 13.41
CA LYS A 182 33.85 18.30 12.37
C LYS A 182 32.66 19.09 12.90
N TYR A 183 31.80 18.48 13.71
CA TYR A 183 30.50 19.08 14.07
C TYR A 183 30.32 19.19 15.58
N LEU A 184 30.00 20.40 16.05
CA LEU A 184 29.70 20.69 17.44
C LEU A 184 28.34 21.36 17.57
N GLU A 185 27.52 20.89 18.51
CA GLU A 185 26.17 21.43 18.72
C GLU A 185 25.88 21.66 20.21
N PHE A 186 25.35 22.83 20.53
CA PHE A 186 24.95 23.23 21.88
C PHE A 186 23.47 23.61 21.87
N THR A 187 22.62 22.75 22.43
CA THR A 187 21.21 23.08 22.70
C THR A 187 20.92 23.18 24.19
N CYS A 188 21.93 23.08 25.04
CA CYS A 188 21.82 23.25 26.50
C CYS A 188 22.17 24.68 26.93
N LYS A 189 21.68 25.09 28.11
CA LYS A 189 22.02 26.37 28.73
C LYS A 189 23.39 26.32 29.39
N LEU A 190 24.24 27.33 29.14
CA LEU A 190 25.55 27.52 29.79
C LEU A 190 25.59 28.85 30.55
N ILE A 191 26.58 29.04 31.43
CA ILE A 191 26.79 30.34 32.11
C ILE A 191 27.26 31.39 31.11
N ASP A 192 26.84 32.64 31.30
CA ASP A 192 27.09 33.76 30.38
C ASP A 192 28.58 34.05 30.13
N ASN A 193 29.48 33.59 31.02
CA ASN A 193 30.93 33.76 30.89
C ASN A 193 31.70 32.48 30.49
N PHE A 194 30.99 31.44 30.02
CA PHE A 194 31.61 30.18 29.59
C PHE A 194 32.69 30.43 28.51
N GLN A 195 33.87 29.84 28.69
CA GLN A 195 35.00 30.03 27.78
C GLN A 195 35.17 28.82 26.88
N LEU A 196 34.75 28.95 25.62
CA LEU A 196 34.89 27.89 24.63
C LEU A 196 36.35 27.78 24.15
N LYS A 197 37.08 26.78 24.68
CA LYS A 197 38.45 26.48 24.27
C LYS A 197 38.48 25.33 23.26
N LEU A 198 38.54 25.68 21.98
CA LEU A 198 38.71 24.71 20.89
C LEU A 198 40.18 24.62 20.47
N THR A 199 40.61 23.40 20.13
CA THR A 199 41.98 23.12 19.69
C THR A 199 42.11 22.93 18.17
N ASN A 200 40.99 22.84 17.44
CA ASN A 200 40.94 22.53 16.01
C ASN A 200 39.93 23.42 15.29
N ASN A 201 40.09 23.55 13.96
CA ASN A 201 39.08 24.14 13.09
C ASN A 201 37.88 23.20 12.97
N LEU A 202 36.67 23.75 12.94
CA LEU A 202 35.42 22.98 12.81
C LEU A 202 34.84 23.07 11.40
N GLU A 203 34.19 22.00 10.93
CA GLU A 203 33.35 22.07 9.73
C GLU A 203 32.07 22.86 10.04
N ARG A 204 31.47 22.65 11.22
CA ARG A 204 30.26 23.38 11.65
C ARG A 204 30.14 23.47 13.17
N ILE A 205 29.67 24.63 13.64
CA ILE A 205 29.20 24.82 15.02
C ILE A 205 27.76 25.37 15.02
N CYS A 206 26.93 24.83 15.91
CA CYS A 206 25.55 25.29 16.14
C CYS A 206 25.34 25.59 17.62
N ILE A 207 24.79 26.75 17.95
CA ILE A 207 24.50 27.19 19.32
C ILE A 207 23.07 27.71 19.37
N SER A 208 22.17 27.05 20.12
CA SER A 208 20.77 27.46 20.22
C SER A 208 20.51 28.49 21.33
N GLU A 209 21.23 28.39 22.45
CA GLU A 209 21.16 29.32 23.59
C GLU A 209 22.48 30.12 23.67
N GLY A 210 22.64 31.09 22.79
CA GLY A 210 23.91 31.78 22.52
C GLY A 210 24.27 32.95 23.45
N ASN A 211 23.55 33.19 24.55
CA ASN A 211 23.78 34.37 25.41
C ASN A 211 25.23 34.47 25.91
N TRP A 212 25.88 33.33 26.17
CA TRP A 212 27.27 33.25 26.61
C TRP A 212 28.31 33.43 25.48
N PHE A 213 27.87 33.41 24.23
CA PHE A 213 28.74 33.50 23.06
C PHE A 213 28.82 34.95 22.56
N ASN A 214 29.85 35.67 23.02
CA ASN A 214 30.10 37.08 22.68
C ASN A 214 31.02 37.28 21.45
N TYR A 215 31.23 38.55 21.07
CA TYR A 215 32.06 38.96 19.94
C TYR A 215 33.50 38.42 19.99
N ASN A 216 34.13 38.39 21.17
CA ASN A 216 35.50 37.87 21.31
C ASN A 216 35.58 36.38 21.00
N HIS A 217 34.56 35.60 21.36
CA HIS A 217 34.46 34.20 20.96
C HIS A 217 34.31 34.08 19.44
N LEU A 218 33.48 34.94 18.83
CA LEU A 218 33.24 34.91 17.39
C LEU A 218 34.52 35.18 16.59
N ILE A 219 35.33 36.19 16.92
CA ILE A 219 36.53 36.51 16.13
C ILE A 219 37.66 35.48 16.28
N GLN A 220 37.71 34.76 17.41
CA GLN A 220 38.73 33.73 17.67
C GLN A 220 38.37 32.36 17.09
N LEU A 221 37.09 32.11 16.82
CA LEU A 221 36.61 30.87 16.23
C LEU A 221 37.19 30.67 14.82
N LYS A 222 37.40 29.41 14.43
CA LYS A 222 37.70 29.03 13.05
C LYS A 222 36.77 27.90 12.62
N ALA A 223 35.73 28.26 11.88
CA ALA A 223 34.76 27.30 11.37
C ALA A 223 34.34 27.62 9.93
N TYR A 224 34.05 26.57 9.16
CA TYR A 224 33.51 26.70 7.81
C TYR A 224 32.02 27.14 7.83
N GLU A 225 31.28 26.72 8.85
CA GLU A 225 29.87 27.06 9.05
C GLU A 225 29.56 27.39 10.53
N VAL A 226 28.87 28.50 10.79
CA VAL A 226 28.55 28.98 12.14
C VAL A 226 27.07 29.36 12.23
N GLU A 227 26.35 28.80 13.19
CA GLU A 227 24.96 29.16 13.49
C GLU A 227 24.80 29.46 14.98
N ILE A 228 24.33 30.66 15.32
CA ILE A 228 24.13 31.13 16.70
C ILE A 228 22.74 31.74 16.83
N SER A 229 21.89 31.11 17.64
CA SER A 229 20.59 31.62 18.04
C SER A 229 20.65 32.24 19.43
N LYS A 230 19.81 33.26 19.70
CA LYS A 230 19.77 33.98 20.99
C LYS A 230 21.16 34.47 21.41
N SER A 231 21.91 35.08 20.49
CA SER A 231 23.21 35.68 20.80
C SER A 231 23.02 37.00 21.56
N GLU A 232 24.02 37.49 22.31
CA GLU A 232 24.04 38.87 22.82
C GLU A 232 24.93 39.82 21.98
N ILE A 233 25.48 39.33 20.86
CA ILE A 233 26.31 40.15 19.95
C ILE A 233 25.49 41.31 19.37
N THR A 234 26.01 42.52 19.51
CA THR A 234 25.35 43.75 19.06
C THR A 234 25.54 43.99 17.56
N ASN A 235 24.69 44.84 16.97
CA ASN A 235 24.81 45.24 15.55
C ASN A 235 26.15 45.94 15.24
N VAL A 236 26.69 46.69 16.20
CA VAL A 236 28.01 47.34 16.10
C VAL A 236 29.12 46.29 16.06
N GLU A 237 29.04 45.27 16.90
CA GLU A 237 30.00 44.16 16.90
C GLU A 237 29.91 43.30 15.64
N LEU A 238 28.69 43.08 15.10
CA LEU A 238 28.51 42.42 13.80
C LEU A 238 29.13 43.23 12.66
N ASN A 239 28.96 44.55 12.64
CA ASN A 239 29.64 45.43 11.69
C ASN A 239 31.17 45.31 11.82
N ALA A 240 31.71 45.37 13.04
CA ALA A 240 33.13 45.20 13.31
C ALA A 240 33.66 43.82 12.84
N PHE A 241 32.88 42.76 13.02
CA PHE A 241 33.20 41.43 12.49
C PHE A 241 33.28 41.44 10.96
N LEU A 242 32.32 42.07 10.28
CA LEU A 242 32.30 42.16 8.81
C LEU A 242 33.49 42.97 8.27
N ILE A 243 33.87 44.06 8.95
CA ILE A 243 35.07 44.86 8.60
C ILE A 243 36.35 44.01 8.73
N SER A 244 36.46 43.25 9.82
CA SER A 244 37.58 42.32 10.05
C SER A 244 37.61 41.21 8.99
N TRP A 245 36.45 40.66 8.61
CA TRP A 245 36.35 39.68 7.54
C TRP A 245 36.72 40.27 6.17
N MET A 246 36.27 41.50 5.85
CA MET A 246 36.61 42.21 4.61
C MET A 246 38.12 42.46 4.49
N SER A 247 38.80 42.66 5.62
CA SER A 247 40.27 42.85 5.69
C SER A 247 41.07 41.54 5.66
N SER A 248 40.39 40.39 5.61
CA SER A 248 40.96 39.04 5.70
C SER A 248 41.62 38.71 7.06
N ASP A 249 41.28 39.44 8.12
CA ASP A 249 41.85 39.23 9.47
C ASP A 249 41.21 38.05 10.21
N THR A 250 39.96 37.69 9.87
CA THR A 250 39.18 36.62 10.51
C THR A 250 38.45 35.73 9.51
N HIS A 251 38.24 34.45 9.84
CA HIS A 251 37.28 33.56 9.15
C HIS A 251 37.50 33.41 7.62
N GLN A 252 38.76 33.17 7.20
CA GLN A 252 39.11 33.09 5.77
C GLN A 252 38.38 31.96 5.01
N ASP A 253 38.13 30.82 5.67
CA ASP A 253 37.47 29.63 5.11
C ASP A 253 35.94 29.60 5.34
N LEU A 254 35.36 30.67 5.87
CA LEU A 254 33.93 30.72 6.20
C LEU A 254 33.06 30.73 4.94
N ALA A 255 32.17 29.74 4.84
CA ALA A 255 31.18 29.66 3.76
C ALA A 255 29.79 30.11 4.19
N HIS A 256 29.45 29.98 5.48
CA HIS A 256 28.14 30.39 5.99
C HIS A 256 28.18 30.79 7.46
N ILE A 257 27.59 31.93 7.78
CA ILE A 257 27.37 32.41 9.14
C ILE A 257 25.93 32.89 9.31
N GLY A 258 25.27 32.44 10.38
CA GLY A 258 23.96 32.89 10.81
C GLY A 258 23.99 33.30 12.28
N ILE A 259 23.67 34.55 12.58
CA ILE A 259 23.60 35.09 13.94
C ILE A 259 22.27 35.83 14.12
N SER A 260 21.66 35.70 15.31
CA SER A 260 20.47 36.46 15.67
C SER A 260 20.76 37.96 15.81
N VAL A 261 19.92 38.79 15.19
CA VAL A 261 19.97 40.25 15.32
C VAL A 261 19.01 40.67 16.43
N ASN A 262 19.57 41.12 17.57
CA ASN A 262 18.77 41.41 18.77
C ASN A 262 18.04 42.76 18.73
N ASP A 263 18.53 43.70 17.93
CA ASP A 263 17.92 45.01 17.72
C ASP A 263 17.70 45.25 16.22
N PRO A 264 16.56 44.79 15.66
CA PRO A 264 16.27 44.95 14.25
C PRO A 264 16.14 46.41 13.81
N GLU A 265 15.85 47.34 14.73
CA GLU A 265 15.64 48.76 14.43
C GLU A 265 16.94 49.47 14.05
N THR A 266 18.07 49.02 14.60
CA THR A 266 19.41 49.53 14.27
C THR A 266 20.17 48.64 13.28
N ARG A 267 19.49 47.75 12.54
CA ARG A 267 20.14 46.83 11.59
C ARG A 267 20.98 47.52 10.52
N ASP A 268 20.63 48.77 10.18
CA ASP A 268 21.34 49.55 9.16
C ASP A 268 22.79 49.85 9.60
N VAL A 269 23.06 49.83 10.92
CA VAL A 269 24.42 49.91 11.48
C VAL A 269 25.30 48.75 11.01
N ILE A 270 24.72 47.57 10.75
CA ILE A 270 25.46 46.42 10.21
C ILE A 270 25.99 46.75 8.80
N LEU A 271 25.22 47.50 8.01
CA LEU A 271 25.50 47.85 6.63
C LEU A 271 26.30 49.16 6.48
N ASP A 272 26.76 49.78 7.57
CA ASP A 272 27.70 50.91 7.54
C ASP A 272 29.10 50.45 7.11
N LEU A 273 29.20 50.02 5.85
CA LEU A 273 30.38 49.47 5.20
C LEU A 273 30.19 49.54 3.67
N PRO A 274 31.27 49.48 2.87
CA PRO A 274 31.15 49.44 1.41
C PRO A 274 30.42 48.17 0.95
N HIS A 275 29.22 48.34 0.39
CA HIS A 275 28.41 47.24 -0.13
C HIS A 275 27.70 47.60 -1.44
N GLU A 276 27.35 46.56 -2.20
CA GLU A 276 26.52 46.65 -3.40
C GLU A 276 25.17 45.99 -3.11
N ARG A 277 24.07 46.73 -3.32
CA ARG A 277 22.73 46.16 -3.16
C ARG A 277 22.36 45.36 -4.40
N ILE A 278 22.02 44.08 -4.19
CA ILE A 278 21.67 43.14 -5.25
C ILE A 278 20.16 43.00 -5.31
N ASP A 279 19.62 43.02 -6.54
CA ASP A 279 18.20 42.87 -6.80
C ASP A 279 17.68 41.49 -6.31
N ASN A 280 16.45 41.49 -5.79
CA ASN A 280 15.78 40.29 -5.28
C ASN A 280 15.50 39.24 -6.38
N ASP A 281 15.54 39.62 -7.65
CA ASP A 281 15.42 38.70 -8.79
C ASP A 281 16.68 37.86 -9.01
N VAL A 282 17.82 38.28 -8.45
CA VAL A 282 19.08 37.55 -8.56
C VAL A 282 19.14 36.44 -7.50
N ILE A 283 19.21 35.19 -7.95
CA ILE A 283 19.34 34.01 -7.09
C ILE A 283 20.82 33.61 -6.97
N ARG A 284 21.35 33.61 -5.75
CA ARG A 284 22.68 33.10 -5.40
C ARG A 284 22.58 31.73 -4.77
N GLN A 285 23.51 30.84 -5.11
CA GLN A 285 23.58 29.49 -4.57
C GLN A 285 24.81 29.34 -3.68
N GLY A 286 24.60 29.12 -2.39
CA GLY A 286 25.64 28.74 -1.44
C GLY A 286 25.62 27.24 -1.16
N ARG A 287 26.72 26.68 -0.65
CA ARG A 287 26.82 25.28 -0.23
C ARG A 287 27.18 25.21 1.26
N THR A 288 26.39 24.48 2.03
CA THR A 288 26.71 24.21 3.46
C THR A 288 27.80 23.16 3.61
N ALA A 289 28.32 22.94 4.83
CA ALA A 289 29.31 21.92 5.15
C ALA A 289 28.87 20.49 4.77
N ARG A 290 27.56 20.25 4.62
CA ARG A 290 26.98 18.97 4.16
C ARG A 290 26.75 18.91 2.64
N TYR A 291 27.32 19.83 1.87
CA TYR A 291 27.08 20.00 0.42
C TYR A 291 25.61 20.29 0.04
N LYS A 292 24.78 20.73 1.00
CA LYS A 292 23.42 21.16 0.68
C LYS A 292 23.46 22.54 0.04
N VAL A 293 22.80 22.67 -1.11
CA VAL A 293 22.68 23.96 -1.80
C VAL A 293 21.57 24.77 -1.15
N PHE A 294 21.89 25.97 -0.67
CA PHE A 294 20.90 26.95 -0.23
C PHE A 294 20.85 28.12 -1.22
N ARG A 295 19.68 28.73 -1.37
CA ARG A 295 19.44 29.83 -2.31
C ARG A 295 19.12 31.11 -1.54
N ILE A 296 19.86 32.18 -1.83
CA ILE A 296 19.58 33.53 -1.35
C ILE A 296 19.06 34.34 -2.54
N ARG A 297 18.00 35.12 -2.33
CA ARG A 297 17.49 36.09 -3.31
C ARG A 297 17.86 37.50 -2.87
N GLY A 298 18.50 38.27 -3.74
CA GLY A 298 19.01 39.60 -3.42
C GLY A 298 20.08 39.61 -2.33
N GLY A 299 20.10 40.68 -1.54
CA GLY A 299 21.03 40.88 -0.42
C GLY A 299 22.01 42.04 -0.65
N TYR A 300 23.01 42.14 0.22
CA TYR A 300 24.05 43.16 0.16
C TYR A 300 25.41 42.49 -0.02
N ASP A 301 26.03 42.73 -1.18
CA ASP A 301 27.34 42.19 -1.50
C ASP A 301 28.44 43.04 -0.90
N ILE A 302 29.34 42.39 -0.18
CA ILE A 302 30.57 42.97 0.36
C ILE A 302 31.76 42.26 -0.28
N LYS A 303 32.85 42.99 -0.47
CA LYS A 303 34.08 42.43 -1.06
C LYS A 303 35.18 42.37 -0.02
N ARG A 304 35.79 41.20 0.09
CA ARG A 304 37.03 40.99 0.83
C ARG A 304 38.22 41.43 -0.02
N ILE A 305 39.35 41.79 0.61
CA ILE A 305 40.55 42.29 -0.10
C ILE A 305 41.13 41.32 -1.14
N ASP A 306 40.86 40.02 -1.02
CA ASP A 306 41.29 38.98 -1.96
C ASP A 306 40.33 38.79 -3.14
N GLY A 307 39.28 39.60 -3.24
CA GLY A 307 38.26 39.53 -4.27
C GLY A 307 37.11 38.59 -3.96
N THR A 308 37.11 37.91 -2.81
CA THR A 308 35.99 37.05 -2.37
C THR A 308 34.75 37.91 -2.08
N THR A 309 33.61 37.56 -2.70
CA THR A 309 32.33 38.23 -2.46
C THR A 309 31.55 37.51 -1.37
N GLY A 310 31.18 38.23 -0.31
CA GLY A 310 30.23 37.79 0.70
C GLY A 310 28.87 38.46 0.46
N THR A 311 27.78 37.73 0.61
CA THR A 311 26.42 38.30 0.51
C THR A 311 25.77 38.29 1.89
N ILE A 312 25.42 39.48 2.40
CA ILE A 312 24.68 39.65 3.64
C ILE A 312 23.18 39.59 3.32
N TYR A 313 22.45 38.76 4.05
CA TYR A 313 21.01 38.62 3.92
C TYR A 313 20.35 38.49 5.30
N PHE A 314 19.33 39.30 5.54
CA PHE A 314 18.57 39.29 6.79
C PHE A 314 17.37 38.35 6.66
N SER A 315 17.24 37.39 7.57
CA SER A 315 16.16 36.40 7.58
C SER A 315 15.68 36.15 9.01
N MET A 316 14.37 35.92 9.22
CA MET A 316 13.87 35.51 10.54
C MET A 316 13.88 33.99 10.68
N PHE A 317 14.44 33.44 11.76
CA PHE A 317 14.29 32.05 12.21
C PHE A 317 13.39 32.01 13.46
N GLY A 318 12.52 30.99 13.60
CA GLY A 318 11.46 30.96 14.61
C GLY A 318 11.86 30.33 15.94
N ASP A 319 11.76 31.12 17.02
CA ASP A 319 11.18 30.78 18.35
C ASP A 319 11.29 31.97 19.33
N GLN A 320 10.97 33.18 18.85
CA GLN A 320 10.63 34.32 19.69
C GLN A 320 9.39 34.98 19.10
N LEU A 321 8.26 34.82 19.79
CA LEU A 321 7.05 35.55 19.50
C LEU A 321 7.16 36.96 20.12
N ILE A 322 6.71 37.95 19.33
CA ILE A 322 6.36 39.34 19.69
C ILE A 322 7.48 40.38 19.52
N THR A 323 7.67 40.89 18.30
CA THR A 323 7.06 42.15 17.82
C THR A 323 7.62 42.57 16.45
N LYS A 324 6.70 42.93 15.56
CA LYS A 324 6.86 43.79 14.37
C LYS A 324 7.98 43.49 13.37
N GLY A 325 7.57 42.85 12.27
CA GLY A 325 8.00 43.30 10.95
C GLY A 325 9.02 42.46 10.19
N ASN A 326 8.75 41.17 9.93
CA ASN A 326 9.16 40.59 8.63
C ASN A 326 8.06 39.74 8.03
N LYS A 327 7.96 39.87 6.70
CA LYS A 327 7.11 39.13 5.77
C LYS A 327 7.54 37.65 5.70
N LYS A 328 7.33 36.86 6.75
CA LYS A 328 7.63 35.41 6.75
C LYS A 328 6.38 34.53 6.71
N TYR A 329 5.23 35.06 7.13
CA TYR A 329 4.01 34.29 7.25
C TYR A 329 3.12 34.47 6.02
N GLU A 330 2.41 33.42 5.63
CA GLU A 330 1.27 33.52 4.72
C GLU A 330 0.00 33.65 5.56
N LEU A 331 -0.86 34.59 5.19
CA LEU A 331 -2.17 34.76 5.80
C LEU A 331 -3.21 34.14 4.89
N GLU A 332 -3.88 33.12 5.38
CA GLU A 332 -5.05 32.54 4.72
C GLU A 332 -6.30 32.89 5.51
N VAL A 333 -7.29 33.48 4.85
CA VAL A 333 -8.58 33.79 5.46
C VAL A 333 -9.71 33.20 4.65
N ASP A 334 -10.75 32.74 5.33
CA ASP A 334 -11.99 32.34 4.68
C ASP A 334 -13.22 32.96 5.33
N THR A 335 -14.26 33.14 4.52
CA THR A 335 -15.50 33.81 4.90
C THR A 335 -16.71 32.86 4.81
N PHE A 336 -16.50 31.58 5.06
CA PHE A 336 -17.56 30.56 5.09
C PHE A 336 -18.29 30.55 6.44
N GLU A 337 -19.24 29.63 6.64
CA GLU A 337 -20.15 29.61 7.82
C GLU A 337 -19.40 29.69 9.16
N GLU A 338 -18.24 29.03 9.27
CA GLU A 338 -17.32 29.16 10.39
C GLU A 338 -16.03 29.83 9.91
N PRO A 339 -15.98 31.19 9.88
CA PRO A 339 -14.91 31.91 9.21
C PRO A 339 -13.58 31.71 9.96
N LYS A 340 -12.51 31.55 9.19
CA LYS A 340 -11.19 31.25 9.75
C LYS A 340 -10.13 32.29 9.41
N ILE A 341 -9.11 32.32 10.26
CA ILE A 341 -7.84 33.01 10.04
C ILE A 341 -6.72 32.02 10.28
N SER A 342 -5.87 31.84 9.28
CA SER A 342 -4.78 30.89 9.30
C SER A 342 -3.46 31.59 9.07
N ILE A 343 -2.50 31.34 9.96
CA ILE A 343 -1.15 31.88 9.90
C ILE A 343 -0.21 30.72 9.60
N ARG A 344 0.35 30.73 8.39
CA ARG A 344 1.21 29.63 7.90
C ARG A 344 2.68 30.02 7.95
N GLY A 345 3.45 29.24 8.71
CA GLY A 345 4.92 29.23 8.69
C GLY A 345 5.48 28.12 7.79
N SER A 346 6.81 27.93 7.81
CA SER A 346 7.48 26.96 6.93
C SER A 346 7.16 25.49 7.23
N ASN A 347 6.91 25.13 8.51
CA ASN A 347 6.64 23.75 8.94
C ASN A 347 5.47 23.62 9.96
N THR A 348 4.84 24.74 10.34
CA THR A 348 3.77 24.82 11.36
C THR A 348 2.68 25.77 10.90
N PHE A 349 1.43 25.41 11.18
CA PHE A 349 0.23 26.13 10.76
C PHE A 349 -0.66 26.37 11.99
N PHE A 350 -1.11 27.60 12.18
CA PHE A 350 -2.06 27.95 13.24
C PHE A 350 -3.37 28.38 12.61
N GLU A 351 -4.48 27.77 13.03
CA GLU A 351 -5.82 28.05 12.51
C GLU A 351 -6.73 28.53 13.63
N TYR A 352 -7.29 29.73 13.50
CA TYR A 352 -8.31 30.26 14.39
C TYR A 352 -9.64 30.20 13.65
N ARG A 353 -10.61 29.45 14.19
CA ARG A 353 -11.96 29.36 13.63
C ARG A 353 -12.96 29.97 14.58
N LEU A 354 -13.82 30.83 14.06
CA LEU A 354 -14.94 31.36 14.83
C LEU A 354 -16.17 30.49 14.61
N THR A 355 -16.85 30.19 15.71
CA THR A 355 -18.06 29.35 15.70
C THR A 355 -19.13 29.95 16.60
N SER A 356 -20.39 29.78 16.20
CA SER A 356 -21.55 30.13 17.04
C SER A 356 -21.88 29.05 18.07
N GLU A 357 -21.11 27.97 18.14
CA GLU A 357 -21.32 26.87 19.10
C GLU A 357 -20.48 27.04 20.37
N LYS A 358 -21.13 27.38 21.49
CA LYS A 358 -20.45 27.55 22.79
C LYS A 358 -19.68 26.31 23.24
N SER A 359 -20.16 25.11 22.90
CA SER A 359 -19.56 23.82 23.28
C SER A 359 -18.19 23.57 22.66
N ARG A 360 -17.83 24.28 21.58
CA ARG A 360 -16.56 24.13 20.87
C ARG A 360 -15.54 25.21 21.27
N SER A 361 -15.95 26.22 22.04
CA SER A 361 -15.05 27.30 22.48
C SER A 361 -13.79 26.76 23.16
N GLU A 362 -12.64 27.35 22.83
CA GLU A 362 -11.32 27.06 23.39
C GLU A 362 -10.80 25.62 23.15
N LYS A 363 -11.53 24.79 22.39
CA LYS A 363 -11.01 23.49 21.96
C LYS A 363 -9.79 23.69 21.08
N LYS A 364 -8.70 23.03 21.47
CA LYS A 364 -7.44 22.97 20.71
C LYS A 364 -7.34 21.61 20.06
N GLU A 365 -7.27 21.59 18.74
CA GLU A 365 -7.14 20.39 17.95
C GLU A 365 -5.76 20.38 17.28
N HIS A 366 -5.02 19.28 17.45
CA HIS A 366 -3.84 19.02 16.65
C HIS A 366 -4.27 18.23 15.42
N VAL A 367 -4.24 18.87 14.26
CA VAL A 367 -4.66 18.28 12.98
C VAL A 367 -3.41 17.93 12.18
N ASP A 368 -3.13 16.64 12.03
CA ASP A 368 -2.07 16.15 11.15
C ASP A 368 -2.60 16.11 9.70
N LEU A 369 -2.34 17.18 8.95
CA LEU A 369 -2.78 17.29 7.55
C LEU A 369 -1.97 16.36 6.62
N THR A 370 -0.69 16.09 6.97
CA THR A 370 0.19 15.07 6.35
C THR A 370 1.30 14.67 7.35
N SER A 371 2.10 13.64 7.04
CA SER A 371 3.25 13.21 7.86
C SER A 371 4.36 14.25 8.10
N ARG A 372 4.25 15.47 7.51
CA ARG A 372 5.24 16.55 7.61
C ARG A 372 4.69 17.94 7.97
N ILE A 373 3.37 18.13 8.01
CA ILE A 373 2.75 19.44 8.27
C ILE A 373 1.77 19.31 9.43
N LYS A 374 2.03 20.05 10.52
CA LYS A 374 1.21 20.07 11.72
C LYS A 374 0.38 21.35 11.79
N CYS A 375 -0.91 21.20 12.05
CA CYS A 375 -1.86 22.29 12.26
C CYS A 375 -2.32 22.31 13.73
N ASP A 376 -2.16 23.45 14.39
CA ASP A 376 -2.76 23.71 15.68
C ASP A 376 -3.98 24.59 15.46
N ARG A 377 -5.17 23.98 15.57
CA ARG A 377 -6.45 24.67 15.42
C ARG A 377 -7.01 25.07 16.77
N VAL A 378 -7.54 26.28 16.85
CA VAL A 378 -8.25 26.82 18.00
C VAL A 378 -9.63 27.28 17.58
N TRP A 379 -10.65 26.79 18.29
CA TRP A 379 -12.03 27.23 18.13
C TRP A 379 -12.33 28.40 19.09
N ILE A 380 -12.94 29.45 18.56
CA ILE A 380 -13.30 30.65 19.31
C ILE A 380 -14.80 30.83 19.20
N TYR A 381 -15.51 30.77 20.32
CA TYR A 381 -16.93 31.07 20.32
C TYR A 381 -17.19 32.57 20.09
N SER A 382 -18.16 32.88 19.24
CA SER A 382 -18.62 34.25 18.97
C SER A 382 -20.12 34.28 18.72
N GLU A 383 -20.80 35.28 19.29
CA GLU A 383 -22.21 35.58 18.98
C GLU A 383 -22.37 36.28 17.62
N ASN A 384 -21.31 36.93 17.13
CA ASN A 384 -21.28 37.66 15.86
C ASN A 384 -20.02 37.27 15.06
N VAL A 385 -20.00 36.04 14.55
CA VAL A 385 -18.80 35.39 13.98
C VAL A 385 -18.05 36.23 12.94
N ILE A 386 -18.73 37.05 12.12
CA ILE A 386 -18.05 37.93 11.14
C ILE A 386 -17.43 39.16 11.79
N MET A 387 -18.11 39.80 12.73
CA MET A 387 -17.58 41.02 13.38
C MET A 387 -16.36 40.69 14.24
N ASP A 388 -16.43 39.59 14.98
CA ASP A 388 -15.31 39.13 15.80
C ASP A 388 -14.17 38.57 14.92
N TRP A 389 -14.49 38.00 13.74
CA TRP A 389 -13.48 37.59 12.76
C TRP A 389 -12.76 38.81 12.17
N MET A 390 -13.48 39.89 11.83
CA MET A 390 -12.87 41.14 11.36
C MET A 390 -11.95 41.74 12.42
N GLU A 391 -12.39 41.74 13.68
CA GLU A 391 -11.59 42.26 14.79
C GLU A 391 -10.36 41.39 15.08
N LEU A 392 -10.50 40.07 15.02
CA LEU A 392 -9.38 39.15 15.15
C LEU A 392 -8.41 39.29 13.97
N LEU A 393 -8.91 39.46 12.75
CA LEU A 393 -8.09 39.67 11.56
C LEU A 393 -7.33 40.99 11.66
N ARG A 394 -7.99 42.06 12.09
CA ARG A 394 -7.36 43.37 12.37
C ARG A 394 -6.24 43.20 13.39
N THR A 395 -6.54 42.54 14.51
CA THR A 395 -5.56 42.24 15.56
C THR A 395 -4.37 41.46 14.99
N VAL A 396 -4.62 40.36 14.28
CA VAL A 396 -3.58 39.54 13.64
C VAL A 396 -2.73 40.38 12.67
N MET A 397 -3.33 41.25 11.88
CA MET A 397 -2.60 42.13 10.95
C MET A 397 -1.85 43.28 11.66
N GLU A 398 -2.27 43.69 12.86
CA GLU A 398 -1.53 44.64 13.70
C GLU A 398 -0.25 44.01 14.30
N TYR A 399 -0.32 42.72 14.68
CA TYR A 399 0.79 42.00 15.31
C TYR A 399 1.73 41.32 14.31
N TYR A 400 1.23 40.90 13.14
CA TYR A 400 1.98 40.12 12.16
C TYR A 400 2.06 40.81 10.80
N THR A 401 3.22 40.71 10.16
CA THR A 401 3.42 41.12 8.76
C THR A 401 3.48 39.91 7.84
N PHE A 402 2.68 39.92 6.79
CA PHE A 402 2.51 38.78 5.87
C PHE A 402 3.21 39.01 4.54
N LYS A 403 3.73 37.93 3.95
CA LYS A 403 4.37 37.94 2.62
C LYS A 403 3.39 37.62 1.50
N ARG A 404 2.40 36.78 1.82
CA ARG A 404 1.43 36.23 0.90
C ARG A 404 0.05 36.29 1.54
N PHE A 405 -0.95 36.71 0.78
CA PHE A 405 -2.35 36.72 1.18
C PHE A 405 -3.12 35.70 0.34
N VAL A 406 -3.90 34.87 1.04
CA VAL A 406 -4.79 33.88 0.43
C VAL A 406 -6.20 34.13 0.95
N VAL A 407 -7.15 34.33 0.05
CA VAL A 407 -8.55 34.62 0.40
C VAL A 407 -9.46 33.57 -0.21
N SER A 408 -10.25 32.90 0.64
CA SER A 408 -11.36 32.06 0.20
C SER A 408 -12.68 32.77 0.49
N PHE A 409 -13.35 33.22 -0.57
CA PHE A 409 -14.60 33.98 -0.49
C PHE A 409 -15.81 33.06 -0.73
N GLY A 410 -16.66 32.94 0.27
CA GLY A 410 -17.93 32.22 0.20
C GLY A 410 -19.06 33.13 -0.27
N GLN A 411 -19.52 32.97 -1.51
CA GLN A 411 -20.58 33.83 -2.05
C GLN A 411 -21.96 33.53 -1.45
N ASP A 412 -22.19 32.35 -0.87
CA ASP A 412 -23.51 32.00 -0.33
C ASP A 412 -23.66 32.44 1.14
N THR A 413 -22.55 32.86 1.77
CA THR A 413 -22.46 33.11 3.20
C THR A 413 -22.56 34.60 3.51
N PHE A 414 -23.24 34.94 4.63
CA PHE A 414 -23.41 36.31 5.14
C PHE A 414 -23.86 37.36 4.09
N PRO A 415 -24.97 37.13 3.36
CA PRO A 415 -25.38 37.97 2.22
C PRO A 415 -25.52 39.46 2.55
N GLU A 416 -26.03 39.82 3.73
CA GLU A 416 -26.19 41.21 4.16
C GLU A 416 -24.86 41.91 4.48
N LEU A 417 -23.80 41.14 4.78
CA LEU A 417 -22.49 41.65 5.20
C LEU A 417 -21.42 41.53 4.10
N LYS A 418 -21.73 40.96 2.93
CA LYS A 418 -20.75 40.72 1.85
C LYS A 418 -19.99 41.97 1.44
N LYS A 419 -20.69 43.07 1.19
CA LYS A 419 -20.05 44.34 0.80
C LYS A 419 -19.12 44.84 1.91
N SER A 420 -19.59 44.78 3.16
CA SER A 420 -18.78 45.14 4.33
C SER A 420 -17.54 44.27 4.48
N ILE A 421 -17.63 42.96 4.20
CA ILE A 421 -16.49 42.03 4.19
C ILE A 421 -15.49 42.41 3.10
N VAL A 422 -15.96 42.66 1.87
CA VAL A 422 -15.10 43.06 0.75
C VAL A 422 -14.43 44.40 1.02
N ASP A 423 -15.17 45.38 1.55
CA ASP A 423 -14.63 46.70 1.88
C ASP A 423 -13.62 46.62 3.04
N PHE A 424 -13.87 45.75 4.03
CA PHE A 424 -12.92 45.44 5.10
C PHE A 424 -11.64 44.80 4.55
N LEU A 425 -11.76 43.75 3.73
CA LEU A 425 -10.60 43.09 3.11
C LEU A 425 -9.81 44.07 2.25
N ARG A 426 -10.47 44.88 1.42
CA ARG A 426 -9.83 45.91 0.59
C ARG A 426 -9.04 46.91 1.43
N SER A 427 -9.61 47.39 2.53
CA SER A 427 -8.97 48.43 3.37
C SER A 427 -7.72 47.92 4.09
N HIS A 428 -7.58 46.61 4.26
CA HIS A 428 -6.45 45.98 4.94
C HIS A 428 -5.51 45.20 3.98
N MET A 429 -6.02 44.76 2.83
CA MET A 429 -5.35 43.95 1.81
C MET A 429 -5.71 44.49 0.41
N THR A 430 -4.88 45.37 -0.13
CA THR A 430 -5.12 45.96 -1.46
C THR A 430 -4.93 44.98 -2.61
N SER A 431 -4.10 43.96 -2.42
CA SER A 431 -3.81 42.90 -3.40
C SER A 431 -3.64 41.56 -2.70
N VAL A 432 -4.15 40.50 -3.31
CA VAL A 432 -4.12 39.12 -2.81
C VAL A 432 -3.34 38.24 -3.79
N ASP A 433 -2.54 37.31 -3.28
CA ASP A 433 -1.76 36.40 -4.13
C ASP A 433 -2.68 35.31 -4.70
N ASP A 434 -3.40 34.59 -3.84
CA ASP A 434 -4.34 33.56 -4.28
C ASP A 434 -5.76 33.82 -3.79
N CYS A 435 -6.72 33.68 -4.68
CA CYS A 435 -8.14 33.80 -4.36
C CYS A 435 -8.92 32.58 -4.82
N VAL A 436 -9.82 32.10 -3.96
CA VAL A 436 -10.79 31.05 -4.26
C VAL A 436 -12.19 31.61 -4.02
N ILE A 437 -13.02 31.68 -5.06
CA ILE A 437 -14.42 32.11 -4.96
C ILE A 437 -15.29 30.86 -5.08
N ARG A 438 -16.15 30.61 -4.07
CA ARG A 438 -17.01 29.42 -4.04
C ARG A 438 -18.47 29.77 -3.76
N GLY A 439 -19.37 29.08 -4.45
CA GLY A 439 -20.73 28.85 -4.00
C GLY A 439 -21.64 28.26 -5.07
N LYS A 440 -22.87 27.98 -4.64
CA LYS A 440 -23.89 27.21 -5.34
C LYS A 440 -24.97 28.09 -5.96
N THR A 441 -25.23 29.27 -5.38
CA THR A 441 -26.22 30.22 -5.91
C THR A 441 -25.65 31.08 -7.03
N GLU A 442 -26.50 31.69 -7.86
CA GLU A 442 -26.05 32.62 -8.90
C GLU A 442 -25.87 34.01 -8.28
N ALA A 443 -24.65 34.54 -8.26
CA ALA A 443 -24.28 35.74 -7.50
C ALA A 443 -23.34 36.69 -8.27
N ASP A 444 -23.68 37.00 -9.52
CA ASP A 444 -22.88 37.81 -10.45
C ASP A 444 -22.47 39.18 -9.88
N GLU A 445 -23.40 39.88 -9.21
CA GLU A 445 -23.14 41.21 -8.65
C GLU A 445 -22.11 41.16 -7.52
N ASP A 446 -22.19 40.15 -6.65
CA ASP A 446 -21.28 40.01 -5.50
C ASP A 446 -19.86 39.63 -5.96
N VAL A 447 -19.75 38.71 -6.91
CA VAL A 447 -18.46 38.31 -7.50
C VAL A 447 -17.85 39.46 -8.30
N SER A 448 -18.66 40.20 -9.06
CA SER A 448 -18.21 41.42 -9.76
C SER A 448 -17.75 42.49 -8.78
N TYR A 449 -18.47 42.67 -7.67
CA TYR A 449 -18.08 43.60 -6.61
C TYR A 449 -16.75 43.18 -6.00
N PHE A 450 -16.57 41.90 -5.65
CA PHE A 450 -15.31 41.37 -5.12
C PHE A 450 -14.14 41.63 -6.08
N LEU A 451 -14.24 41.20 -7.34
CA LEU A 451 -13.14 41.27 -8.32
C LEU A 451 -12.80 42.70 -8.77
N LYS A 452 -13.77 43.62 -8.69
CA LYS A 452 -13.51 45.05 -8.89
C LYS A 452 -12.75 45.67 -7.72
N ASN A 453 -12.87 45.07 -6.53
CA ASN A 453 -12.46 45.69 -5.29
C ASN A 453 -11.20 45.08 -4.66
N ILE A 454 -10.86 43.84 -5.03
CA ILE A 454 -9.70 43.08 -4.58
C ILE A 454 -8.92 42.65 -5.81
N ASP A 455 -7.65 43.08 -5.87
CA ASP A 455 -6.75 42.68 -6.95
C ASP A 455 -6.11 41.31 -6.67
N VAL A 456 -6.04 40.43 -7.67
CA VAL A 456 -5.51 39.06 -7.52
C VAL A 456 -4.32 38.86 -8.46
N THR A 457 -3.16 38.52 -7.89
CA THR A 457 -1.88 38.58 -8.61
C THR A 457 -1.36 37.22 -9.09
N GLU A 458 -1.50 36.15 -8.29
CA GLU A 458 -0.95 34.83 -8.65
C GLU A 458 -2.01 33.85 -9.17
N THR A 459 -3.04 33.54 -8.38
CA THR A 459 -4.02 32.50 -8.73
C THR A 459 -5.45 32.94 -8.44
N LEU A 460 -6.32 32.92 -9.44
CA LEU A 460 -7.76 33.08 -9.27
C LEU A 460 -8.48 31.77 -9.59
N ILE A 461 -9.18 31.22 -8.60
CA ILE A 461 -10.00 30.01 -8.73
C ILE A 461 -11.47 30.37 -8.58
N ILE A 462 -12.26 30.16 -9.62
CA ILE A 462 -13.72 30.40 -9.62
C ILE A 462 -14.44 29.05 -9.64
N LEU A 463 -14.99 28.67 -8.48
CA LEU A 463 -15.82 27.48 -8.32
C LEU A 463 -17.31 27.83 -8.20
N SER A 464 -17.64 29.11 -8.28
CA SER A 464 -19.00 29.64 -8.20
C SER A 464 -19.84 29.36 -9.43
N LYS A 465 -21.15 29.24 -9.22
CA LYS A 465 -22.15 29.30 -10.28
C LYS A 465 -22.42 30.77 -10.66
N LEU A 466 -22.19 31.13 -11.91
CA LEU A 466 -22.40 32.47 -12.47
C LEU A 466 -23.33 32.42 -13.68
N SER A 467 -24.01 33.52 -13.96
CA SER A 467 -24.93 33.61 -15.10
C SER A 467 -24.17 33.56 -16.43
N ASN A 468 -24.85 33.14 -17.49
CA ASN A 468 -24.27 33.13 -18.85
C ASN A 468 -23.92 34.53 -19.38
N GLN A 469 -24.38 35.61 -18.74
CA GLN A 469 -24.09 36.99 -19.13
C GLN A 469 -22.89 37.57 -18.38
N PHE A 470 -22.37 36.86 -17.38
CA PHE A 470 -21.24 37.30 -16.59
C PHE A 470 -20.02 37.61 -17.47
N GLN A 471 -19.32 38.70 -17.15
CA GLN A 471 -18.10 39.12 -17.83
C GLN A 471 -16.98 39.24 -16.82
N LEU A 472 -15.92 38.44 -16.98
CA LEU A 472 -14.77 38.52 -16.09
C LEU A 472 -14.00 39.82 -16.34
N LYS A 473 -14.04 40.72 -15.37
CA LYS A 473 -13.26 41.98 -15.37
C LYS A 473 -12.41 42.03 -14.11
N THR A 474 -11.11 42.14 -14.30
CA THR A 474 -10.11 42.30 -13.24
C THR A 474 -9.27 43.54 -13.56
N GLU A 475 -8.80 44.26 -12.53
CA GLU A 475 -7.93 45.42 -12.74
C GLU A 475 -6.54 44.97 -13.22
N ASN A 476 -5.97 43.94 -12.59
CA ASN A 476 -4.80 43.22 -13.08
C ASN A 476 -5.12 41.75 -13.36
N SER A 477 -4.49 41.19 -14.40
CA SER A 477 -4.68 39.77 -14.75
C SER A 477 -3.81 38.87 -13.86
N PRO A 478 -4.37 37.82 -13.23
CA PRO A 478 -3.60 36.89 -12.43
C PRO A 478 -2.69 36.02 -13.31
N ASN A 479 -1.59 35.50 -12.75
CA ASN A 479 -0.74 34.55 -13.47
C ASN A 479 -1.50 33.27 -13.86
N ASN A 480 -2.42 32.80 -13.01
CA ASN A 480 -3.15 31.55 -13.16
C ASN A 480 -4.67 31.78 -12.99
N LEU A 481 -5.45 31.23 -13.92
CA LEU A 481 -6.92 31.29 -13.92
C LEU A 481 -7.51 29.88 -14.00
N LEU A 482 -8.25 29.46 -12.99
CA LEU A 482 -8.91 28.16 -12.92
C LEU A 482 -10.42 28.34 -12.74
N ILE A 483 -11.21 27.80 -13.66
CA ILE A 483 -12.67 27.95 -13.70
C ILE A 483 -13.32 26.59 -13.83
N LEU A 484 -14.08 26.18 -12.80
CA LEU A 484 -14.75 24.87 -12.78
C LEU A 484 -16.05 24.85 -13.61
N ASN A 485 -16.75 25.99 -13.66
CA ASN A 485 -18.01 26.12 -14.37
C ASN A 485 -17.90 27.25 -15.40
N GLY A 486 -17.24 26.98 -16.52
CA GLY A 486 -16.94 27.94 -17.59
C GLY A 486 -18.08 28.20 -18.58
N ASN A 487 -19.32 27.82 -18.25
CA ASN A 487 -20.47 27.90 -19.16
C ASN A 487 -20.83 29.33 -19.63
N TRP A 488 -20.29 30.34 -18.98
CA TRP A 488 -20.49 31.77 -19.26
C TRP A 488 -19.33 32.39 -20.06
N ILE A 489 -18.26 31.64 -20.31
CA ILE A 489 -17.11 32.09 -21.10
C ILE A 489 -17.43 31.83 -22.57
N ASN A 490 -17.45 32.91 -23.35
CA ASN A 490 -17.51 32.86 -24.82
C ASN A 490 -16.10 33.08 -25.41
N TYR A 491 -15.95 32.84 -26.71
CA TYR A 491 -14.67 32.99 -27.40
C TYR A 491 -14.07 34.41 -27.27
N ASP A 492 -14.90 35.46 -27.39
CA ASP A 492 -14.44 36.85 -27.27
C ASP A 492 -13.87 37.17 -25.88
N GLN A 493 -14.44 36.61 -24.82
CA GLN A 493 -13.86 36.72 -23.47
C GLN A 493 -12.56 35.92 -23.36
N PHE A 494 -12.57 34.67 -23.83
CA PHE A 494 -11.43 33.77 -23.74
C PHE A 494 -10.20 34.32 -24.47
N ILE A 495 -10.36 34.84 -25.69
CA ILE A 495 -9.23 35.33 -26.50
C ILE A 495 -8.52 36.55 -25.88
N ASN A 496 -9.21 37.25 -24.98
CA ASN A 496 -8.70 38.45 -24.30
C ASN A 496 -8.09 38.17 -22.92
N PHE A 497 -8.06 36.91 -22.46
CA PHE A 497 -7.37 36.57 -21.22
C PHE A 497 -5.85 36.77 -21.39
N ASN A 498 -5.25 37.51 -20.44
CA ASN A 498 -3.82 37.74 -20.40
C ASN A 498 -3.21 37.04 -19.19
N VAL A 499 -3.21 35.71 -19.22
CA VAL A 499 -2.74 34.87 -18.10
C VAL A 499 -1.79 33.79 -18.64
N ASN A 500 -0.85 33.34 -17.80
CA ASN A 500 0.13 32.33 -18.20
C ASN A 500 -0.47 30.92 -18.14
N ARG A 501 -1.49 30.71 -17.30
CA ARG A 501 -2.13 29.41 -17.14
C ARG A 501 -3.65 29.52 -17.13
N ILE A 502 -4.31 28.72 -17.97
CA ILE A 502 -5.77 28.66 -18.06
C ILE A 502 -6.24 27.22 -17.84
N GLU A 503 -7.18 27.02 -16.92
CA GLU A 503 -7.96 25.78 -16.83
C GLU A 503 -9.45 26.12 -16.82
N ILE A 504 -10.19 25.60 -17.79
CA ILE A 504 -11.63 25.82 -17.91
C ILE A 504 -12.33 24.47 -18.06
N GLN A 505 -13.13 24.11 -17.07
CA GLN A 505 -14.05 22.98 -17.13
C GLN A 505 -15.47 23.46 -17.47
N LYS A 506 -16.29 22.59 -18.07
CA LYS A 506 -17.66 22.91 -18.51
C LYS A 506 -17.71 24.16 -19.39
N SER A 507 -16.75 24.27 -20.31
CA SER A 507 -16.68 25.35 -21.29
C SER A 507 -17.80 25.21 -22.34
N LYS A 508 -18.25 26.33 -22.92
CA LYS A 508 -19.10 26.34 -24.13
C LYS A 508 -18.34 26.64 -25.42
N ILE A 509 -17.01 26.78 -25.33
CA ILE A 509 -16.17 27.05 -26.50
C ILE A 509 -16.22 25.81 -27.42
N THR A 510 -16.55 26.05 -28.68
CA THR A 510 -16.66 25.02 -29.72
C THR A 510 -15.27 24.64 -30.25
N ASN A 511 -15.16 23.47 -30.91
CA ASN A 511 -13.90 23.06 -31.53
C ASN A 511 -13.43 24.01 -32.63
N VAL A 512 -14.36 24.65 -33.34
CA VAL A 512 -14.05 25.68 -34.34
C VAL A 512 -13.39 26.89 -33.67
N GLU A 513 -13.91 27.33 -32.52
CA GLU A 513 -13.34 28.42 -31.74
C GLU A 513 -12.00 28.06 -31.10
N LEU A 514 -11.83 26.82 -30.61
CA LEU A 514 -10.53 26.32 -30.15
C LEU A 514 -9.51 26.30 -31.29
N ASN A 515 -9.91 25.87 -32.49
CA ASN A 515 -9.06 25.90 -33.66
C ASN A 515 -8.67 27.34 -34.06
N MET A 516 -9.63 28.28 -34.03
CA MET A 516 -9.34 29.71 -34.25
C MET A 516 -8.34 30.26 -33.22
N PHE A 517 -8.47 29.86 -31.96
CA PHE A 517 -7.50 30.20 -30.92
C PHE A 517 -6.11 29.62 -31.23
N LEU A 518 -6.00 28.34 -31.58
CA LEU A 518 -4.72 27.70 -31.88
C LEU A 518 -4.03 28.36 -33.09
N ILE A 519 -4.80 28.72 -34.13
CA ILE A 519 -4.29 29.50 -35.27
C ILE A 519 -3.78 30.86 -34.80
N SER A 520 -4.57 31.59 -34.00
CA SER A 520 -4.17 32.89 -33.46
C SER A 520 -2.90 32.81 -32.59
N TRP A 521 -2.76 31.73 -31.81
CA TRP A 521 -1.55 31.46 -31.05
C TRP A 521 -0.36 31.19 -31.99
N MET A 522 -0.53 30.34 -33.01
CA MET A 522 0.52 30.05 -34.02
C MET A 522 0.96 31.31 -34.77
N THR A 523 0.04 32.23 -35.08
CA THR A 523 0.37 33.50 -35.75
C THR A 523 0.97 34.56 -34.83
N SER A 524 1.20 34.25 -33.54
CA SER A 524 1.67 35.18 -32.52
C SER A 524 0.72 36.36 -32.25
N SER A 525 -0.56 36.23 -32.62
CA SER A 525 -1.57 37.28 -32.45
C SER A 525 -2.28 37.24 -31.10
N SER A 526 -2.16 36.17 -30.32
CA SER A 526 -2.71 36.09 -28.95
C SER A 526 -1.85 35.24 -28.02
N HIS A 527 -2.07 35.38 -26.70
CA HIS A 527 -1.58 34.46 -25.66
C HIS A 527 -0.07 34.14 -25.71
N GLN A 528 0.76 35.17 -25.95
CA GLN A 528 2.21 34.97 -26.14
C GLN A 528 2.93 34.41 -24.90
N ASN A 529 2.43 34.73 -23.70
CA ASN A 529 2.95 34.30 -22.39
C ASN A 529 2.27 33.04 -21.85
N LEU A 530 1.32 32.46 -22.59
CA LEU A 530 0.65 31.22 -22.18
C LEU A 530 1.71 30.13 -22.05
N GLU A 531 1.68 29.40 -20.94
CA GLU A 531 2.54 28.26 -20.60
C GLU A 531 1.74 26.95 -20.59
N TYR A 532 0.48 27.02 -20.17
CA TYR A 532 -0.42 25.87 -20.05
C TYR A 532 -1.88 26.25 -20.26
N LEU A 533 -2.58 25.44 -21.05
CA LEU A 533 -4.02 25.47 -21.23
C LEU A 533 -4.59 24.07 -21.00
N LYS A 534 -5.67 24.00 -20.24
CA LYS A 534 -6.55 22.83 -20.13
C LYS A 534 -7.98 23.27 -20.35
N ILE A 535 -8.66 22.68 -21.32
CA ILE A 535 -10.04 23.04 -21.64
C ILE A 535 -10.82 21.81 -22.09
N GLN A 536 -12.07 21.72 -21.63
CA GLN A 536 -12.96 20.64 -22.04
C GLN A 536 -13.34 20.77 -23.51
N VAL A 537 -13.27 19.66 -24.25
CA VAL A 537 -13.74 19.51 -25.62
C VAL A 537 -15.23 19.12 -25.58
N THR A 538 -16.05 19.88 -26.30
CA THR A 538 -17.53 19.79 -26.21
C THR A 538 -18.16 18.95 -27.32
N GLU A 539 -17.51 18.84 -28.49
CA GLU A 539 -18.07 18.19 -29.69
C GLU A 539 -17.09 17.15 -30.27
N LEU A 540 -17.12 15.91 -29.81
CA LEU A 540 -16.18 14.87 -30.27
C LEU A 540 -16.22 14.62 -31.78
N ASP A 541 -17.37 14.79 -32.43
CA ASP A 541 -17.58 14.56 -33.86
C ASP A 541 -16.85 15.57 -34.77
N THR A 542 -16.42 16.72 -34.23
CA THR A 542 -15.73 17.78 -34.98
C THR A 542 -14.25 17.89 -34.63
N LEU A 543 -13.67 16.92 -33.89
CA LEU A 543 -12.28 16.94 -33.42
C LEU A 543 -11.25 17.05 -34.55
N ASP A 544 -11.57 16.49 -35.73
CA ASP A 544 -10.75 16.58 -36.94
C ASP A 544 -10.43 18.03 -37.34
N THR A 545 -11.27 19.01 -36.98
CA THR A 545 -10.99 20.43 -37.25
C THR A 545 -9.74 20.95 -36.54
N ILE A 546 -9.41 20.42 -35.36
CA ILE A 546 -8.20 20.76 -34.59
C ILE A 546 -7.00 19.94 -35.08
N LEU A 547 -7.22 18.67 -35.44
CA LEU A 547 -6.17 17.76 -35.91
C LEU A 547 -5.62 18.11 -37.31
N ASN A 548 -6.32 18.95 -38.08
CA ASN A 548 -5.89 19.40 -39.41
C ASN A 548 -4.91 20.59 -39.42
N LEU A 549 -4.51 21.11 -38.26
CA LEU A 549 -3.50 22.18 -38.18
C LEU A 549 -2.13 21.70 -38.67
N PRO A 550 -1.25 22.58 -39.19
CA PRO A 550 0.13 22.21 -39.50
C PRO A 550 0.86 21.78 -38.22
N HIS A 551 1.10 20.48 -38.07
CA HIS A 551 1.65 19.90 -36.85
C HIS A 551 2.72 18.84 -37.12
N GLU A 552 3.53 18.57 -36.10
CA GLU A 552 4.51 17.48 -36.05
C GLU A 552 4.01 16.44 -35.03
N VAL A 553 3.76 15.21 -35.47
CA VAL A 553 3.25 14.14 -34.59
C VAL A 553 4.39 13.60 -33.73
N MET A 554 4.19 13.58 -32.41
CA MET A 554 5.16 13.02 -31.48
C MET A 554 4.81 11.56 -31.14
N GLY A 555 5.82 10.71 -31.02
CA GLY A 555 5.62 9.32 -30.59
C GLY A 555 5.06 9.23 -29.17
N ALA A 556 4.28 8.18 -28.90
CA ALA A 556 3.68 7.93 -27.57
C ALA A 556 4.72 7.67 -26.46
N ASP A 557 6.00 7.52 -26.81
CA ASP A 557 7.16 7.40 -25.94
C ASP A 557 7.73 8.74 -25.47
N VAL A 558 7.29 9.86 -26.05
CA VAL A 558 7.73 11.20 -25.68
C VAL A 558 6.89 11.73 -24.52
N ILE A 559 7.51 11.83 -23.34
CA ILE A 559 6.91 12.46 -22.15
C ILE A 559 7.47 13.88 -22.00
N ARG A 560 6.58 14.88 -21.96
CA ARG A 560 6.94 16.28 -21.73
C ARG A 560 6.57 16.69 -20.32
N HIS A 561 7.52 17.29 -19.63
CA HIS A 561 7.35 17.76 -18.27
C HIS A 561 7.22 19.29 -18.25
N GLY A 562 6.05 19.78 -17.89
CA GLY A 562 5.83 21.15 -17.47
C GLY A 562 6.24 21.32 -16.00
N LYS A 563 7.02 22.36 -15.67
CA LYS A 563 7.29 22.73 -14.27
C LYS A 563 6.18 23.65 -13.77
N THR A 564 5.61 23.35 -12.60
CA THR A 564 4.74 24.30 -11.90
C THR A 564 5.42 24.83 -10.63
N VAL A 565 5.10 26.06 -10.25
CA VAL A 565 5.64 26.72 -9.04
C VAL A 565 4.95 26.22 -7.76
N LYS A 566 3.78 25.56 -7.86
CA LYS A 566 2.95 25.20 -6.69
C LYS A 566 2.33 23.78 -6.67
N TYR A 567 2.22 23.07 -7.80
CA TYR A 567 1.44 21.82 -7.91
C TYR A 567 2.23 20.59 -8.43
N GLY A 568 3.56 20.67 -8.57
CA GLY A 568 4.39 19.56 -9.05
C GLY A 568 4.68 19.59 -10.56
N ILE A 569 5.01 18.43 -11.12
CA ILE A 569 5.35 18.25 -12.54
C ILE A 569 4.10 17.81 -13.30
N ILE A 570 3.78 18.47 -14.41
CA ILE A 570 2.71 18.05 -15.33
C ILE A 570 3.34 17.24 -16.44
N GLU A 571 2.83 16.02 -16.66
CA GLU A 571 3.34 15.10 -17.68
C GLU A 571 2.33 15.01 -18.81
N LEU A 572 2.76 15.35 -20.03
CA LEU A 572 2.00 15.06 -21.25
C LEU A 572 2.72 13.97 -22.03
N GLN A 573 2.05 12.87 -22.31
CA GLN A 573 2.58 11.77 -23.10
C GLN A 573 2.04 11.86 -24.55
N GLY A 574 2.95 11.94 -25.52
CA GLY A 574 2.60 12.09 -26.95
C GLY A 574 2.07 13.48 -27.33
N GLY A 575 1.11 13.52 -28.25
CA GLY A 575 0.46 14.76 -28.74
C GLY A 575 1.00 15.27 -30.08
N ILE A 576 0.53 16.46 -30.48
CA ILE A 576 0.92 17.16 -31.70
C ILE A 576 1.67 18.45 -31.36
N ASP A 577 2.81 18.67 -31.99
CA ASP A 577 3.58 19.91 -31.86
C ASP A 577 3.13 20.91 -32.93
N ILE A 578 2.64 22.07 -32.50
CA ILE A 578 2.37 23.24 -33.34
C ILE A 578 3.46 24.29 -33.12
N LYS A 579 3.85 24.99 -34.20
CA LYS A 579 4.90 26.03 -34.15
C LYS A 579 4.30 27.41 -34.27
N ARG A 580 4.77 28.31 -33.41
CA ARG A 580 4.46 29.73 -33.45
C ARG A 580 5.49 30.49 -34.30
N ASN A 581 5.07 31.59 -34.93
CA ASN A 581 5.91 32.38 -35.83
C ASN A 581 7.21 32.92 -35.21
N ASP A 582 7.26 33.09 -33.88
CA ASP A 582 8.45 33.50 -33.13
C ASP A 582 9.40 32.33 -32.76
N GLY A 583 9.07 31.11 -33.18
CA GLY A 583 9.84 29.90 -32.91
C GLY A 583 9.44 29.16 -31.63
N ALA A 584 8.47 29.66 -30.85
CA ALA A 584 7.92 28.90 -29.74
C ALA A 584 7.18 27.66 -30.25
N THR A 585 7.31 26.54 -29.55
CA THR A 585 6.56 25.31 -29.85
C THR A 585 5.48 25.14 -28.81
N GLY A 586 4.30 24.68 -29.22
CA GLY A 586 3.20 24.29 -28.36
C GLY A 586 2.89 22.81 -28.58
N THR A 587 2.79 22.00 -27.52
CA THR A 587 2.37 20.58 -27.64
C THR A 587 0.93 20.48 -27.20
N VAL A 588 0.07 20.00 -28.09
CA VAL A 588 -1.36 19.79 -27.86
C VAL A 588 -1.64 18.30 -27.71
N SER A 589 -2.34 17.88 -26.67
CA SER A 589 -2.75 16.50 -26.45
C SER A 589 -4.19 16.43 -25.97
N PHE A 590 -4.80 15.26 -26.15
CA PHE A 590 -6.17 14.98 -25.75
C PHE A 590 -6.17 13.83 -24.75
N GLU A 591 -6.93 13.95 -23.67
CA GLU A 591 -7.05 12.92 -22.63
C GLU A 591 -8.51 12.80 -22.18
N MET A 592 -8.95 11.57 -21.87
CA MET A 592 -10.24 11.32 -21.25
C MET A 592 -10.10 11.38 -19.72
N VAL A 593 -10.82 12.30 -19.08
CA VAL A 593 -10.87 12.46 -17.62
C VAL A 593 -12.33 12.48 -17.19
N ASP A 594 -12.75 11.55 -16.33
CA ASP A 594 -14.14 11.42 -15.84
C ASP A 594 -15.20 11.45 -16.96
N ASP A 595 -15.01 10.65 -18.01
CA ASP A 595 -15.87 10.58 -19.21
C ASP A 595 -15.97 11.90 -20.02
N GLN A 596 -15.06 12.84 -19.79
CA GLN A 596 -14.95 14.09 -20.54
C GLN A 596 -13.61 14.18 -21.27
N MET A 597 -13.65 14.54 -22.55
CA MET A 597 -12.44 14.78 -23.34
C MET A 597 -11.87 16.16 -23.00
N MET A 598 -10.60 16.20 -22.62
CA MET A 598 -9.87 17.40 -22.27
C MET A 598 -8.76 17.65 -23.28
N LEU A 599 -8.69 18.87 -23.82
CA LEU A 599 -7.55 19.37 -24.57
C LEU A 599 -6.55 19.97 -23.59
N TYR A 600 -5.30 19.53 -23.70
CA TYR A 600 -4.15 20.09 -23.02
C TYR A 600 -3.25 20.74 -24.04
N MET A 601 -2.72 21.92 -23.71
CA MET A 601 -1.64 22.53 -24.46
C MET A 601 -0.58 23.00 -23.48
N LEU A 602 0.65 22.54 -23.67
CA LEU A 602 1.84 23.14 -23.07
C LEU A 602 2.50 24.03 -24.13
N SER A 603 3.16 25.10 -23.70
CA SER A 603 3.97 26.03 -24.54
C SER A 603 5.30 26.41 -23.86
N SER A 604 5.47 26.02 -22.58
CA SER A 604 6.68 26.13 -21.78
C SER A 604 6.93 24.78 -21.10
N TRP A 605 7.95 24.05 -21.55
CA TRP A 605 8.35 22.77 -20.97
C TRP A 605 9.87 22.61 -20.97
N LEU A 606 10.38 21.80 -20.05
CA LEU A 606 11.70 21.22 -20.23
C LEU A 606 11.53 20.00 -21.14
N LEU A 607 12.21 20.00 -22.28
CA LEU A 607 12.43 18.77 -23.02
C LEU A 607 13.27 17.87 -22.12
N ILE A 608 12.61 16.94 -21.42
CA ILE A 608 13.21 15.66 -21.04
C ILE A 608 12.79 14.63 -22.09
N GLY A 609 12.79 15.04 -23.36
CA GLY A 609 13.18 14.13 -24.39
C GLY A 609 14.68 14.02 -24.30
N TYR A 610 15.19 12.79 -24.25
CA TYR A 610 16.50 12.51 -24.82
C TYR A 610 16.49 13.01 -26.27
N LYS A 611 16.78 14.30 -26.49
CA LYS A 611 17.19 14.76 -27.80
C LYS A 611 18.60 14.21 -27.97
N MET A 612 18.70 13.11 -28.70
CA MET A 612 19.94 12.55 -29.23
C MET A 612 20.59 13.50 -30.25
N ASP A 613 20.66 14.81 -29.98
CA ASP A 613 21.44 15.77 -30.77
C ASP A 613 22.81 16.06 -30.14
N ASN A 614 23.06 15.53 -28.95
CA ASN A 614 24.41 15.19 -28.50
C ASN A 614 24.33 13.79 -27.92
N ILE A 615 24.58 12.78 -28.75
CA ILE A 615 24.95 11.46 -28.24
C ILE A 615 26.24 11.69 -27.43
N PRO A 616 26.24 11.64 -26.07
CA PRO A 616 27.49 11.28 -25.43
C PRO A 616 27.75 9.89 -25.98
N LYS A 617 28.84 9.73 -26.76
CA LYS A 617 29.17 8.48 -27.48
C LYS A 617 28.55 7.30 -26.74
N PRO A 618 27.63 6.55 -27.37
CA PRO A 618 26.80 5.59 -26.65
C PRO A 618 27.76 4.78 -25.82
N PHE A 619 27.54 4.76 -24.48
CA PHE A 619 28.46 4.08 -23.59
C PHE A 619 28.66 2.71 -24.20
N PRO A 620 29.87 2.39 -24.66
CA PRO A 620 30.02 1.26 -25.53
C PRO A 620 30.03 0.04 -24.62
N LEU A 621 28.84 -0.37 -24.18
CA LEU A 621 28.62 -1.40 -23.18
C LEU A 621 29.39 -2.64 -23.61
N LEU A 622 29.31 -2.98 -24.90
CA LEU A 622 30.02 -4.12 -25.50
C LEU A 622 31.53 -3.91 -25.72
N HIS A 623 32.09 -2.74 -25.42
CA HIS A 623 33.54 -2.48 -25.35
C HIS A 623 34.09 -2.56 -23.92
N LEU A 624 33.22 -2.73 -22.90
CA LEU A 624 33.71 -3.02 -21.56
C LEU A 624 34.46 -4.36 -21.53
N PRO A 625 35.49 -4.49 -20.67
CA PRO A 625 36.11 -5.77 -20.44
C PRO A 625 35.10 -6.80 -19.92
N ARG A 626 35.39 -8.07 -20.18
CA ARG A 626 34.48 -9.19 -19.89
C ARG A 626 33.97 -9.25 -18.44
N LEU A 627 34.79 -8.83 -17.47
CA LEU A 627 34.44 -8.87 -16.03
C LEU A 627 33.37 -7.82 -15.66
N PRO A 628 33.55 -6.52 -15.94
CA PRO A 628 32.46 -5.53 -15.81
C PRO A 628 31.20 -5.87 -16.59
N LEU A 629 31.32 -6.41 -17.82
CA LEU A 629 30.16 -6.86 -18.59
C LEU A 629 29.39 -7.96 -17.86
N LYS A 630 30.12 -8.92 -17.28
CA LYS A 630 29.52 -10.00 -16.50
C LYS A 630 28.72 -9.45 -15.32
N GLU A 631 29.29 -8.49 -14.62
CA GLU A 631 28.64 -7.86 -13.46
C GLU A 631 27.37 -7.09 -13.87
N VAL A 632 27.46 -6.27 -14.92
CA VAL A 632 26.32 -5.50 -15.44
C VAL A 632 25.19 -6.43 -15.88
N PHE A 633 25.50 -7.48 -16.66
CA PHE A 633 24.47 -8.42 -17.11
C PHE A 633 23.91 -9.28 -15.97
N SER A 634 24.65 -9.49 -14.88
CA SER A 634 24.15 -10.22 -13.70
C SER A 634 23.16 -9.43 -12.85
N MET A 635 23.13 -8.10 -13.02
CA MET A 635 22.18 -7.20 -12.34
C MET A 635 20.92 -6.94 -13.19
N MET A 636 20.88 -7.38 -14.45
CA MET A 636 19.76 -7.18 -15.35
C MET A 636 18.70 -8.27 -15.20
N THR A 637 17.45 -7.88 -15.36
CA THR A 637 16.29 -8.77 -15.42
C THR A 637 16.26 -9.54 -16.75
N PRO A 638 15.56 -10.70 -16.82
CA PRO A 638 15.31 -11.38 -18.08
C PRO A 638 14.70 -10.47 -19.15
N PHE A 639 13.84 -9.52 -18.76
CA PHE A 639 13.24 -8.54 -19.66
C PHE A 639 14.30 -7.73 -20.43
N GLU A 640 15.24 -7.16 -19.69
CA GLU A 640 16.31 -6.33 -20.22
C GLU A 640 17.29 -7.14 -21.07
N LEU A 641 17.62 -8.37 -20.65
CA LEU A 641 18.52 -9.26 -21.38
C LEU A 641 17.96 -9.65 -22.76
N ILE A 642 16.66 -9.95 -22.83
CA ILE A 642 15.97 -10.27 -24.08
C ILE A 642 15.92 -9.02 -24.97
N ASN A 643 15.57 -7.85 -24.44
CA ASN A 643 15.55 -6.59 -25.20
C ASN A 643 16.93 -6.24 -25.79
N ILE A 644 18.01 -6.40 -25.02
CA ILE A 644 19.40 -6.22 -25.52
C ILE A 644 19.72 -7.24 -26.62
N SER A 645 19.26 -8.47 -26.50
CA SER A 645 19.48 -9.51 -27.51
C SER A 645 18.78 -9.19 -28.83
N MET A 646 17.61 -8.54 -28.77
CA MET A 646 16.84 -8.15 -29.96
C MET A 646 17.42 -6.92 -30.66
N ALA A 647 18.25 -6.13 -29.98
CA ALA A 647 18.84 -4.91 -30.53
C ALA A 647 19.86 -5.14 -31.66
N SER A 648 20.63 -6.24 -31.65
CA SER A 648 21.50 -6.60 -32.77
C SER A 648 21.96 -8.07 -32.73
N SER A 649 22.37 -8.61 -33.88
CA SER A 649 22.96 -9.96 -33.96
C SER A 649 24.23 -10.11 -33.11
N LYS A 650 25.06 -9.06 -33.01
CA LYS A 650 26.26 -9.04 -32.17
C LYS A 650 25.91 -9.06 -30.67
N SER A 651 24.91 -8.28 -30.26
CA SER A 651 24.38 -8.26 -28.89
C SER A 651 23.78 -9.61 -28.51
N LYS A 652 23.00 -10.23 -29.42
CA LYS A 652 22.43 -11.58 -29.25
C LYS A 652 23.50 -12.63 -28.97
N VAL A 653 24.60 -12.63 -29.72
CA VAL A 653 25.73 -13.55 -29.51
C VAL A 653 26.39 -13.32 -28.15
N ILE A 654 26.61 -12.06 -27.75
CA ILE A 654 27.22 -11.73 -26.47
C ILE A 654 26.34 -12.17 -25.30
N MET A 655 25.03 -11.90 -25.35
CA MET A 655 24.08 -12.32 -24.31
C MET A 655 24.04 -13.85 -24.20
N LYS A 656 24.00 -14.55 -25.34
CA LYS A 656 24.03 -16.02 -25.39
C LYS A 656 25.31 -16.59 -24.78
N CYS A 657 26.46 -15.97 -25.03
CA CYS A 657 27.72 -16.35 -24.42
C CYS A 657 27.78 -16.07 -22.91
N PHE A 658 27.16 -14.97 -22.45
CA PHE A 658 27.06 -14.67 -21.02
C PHE A 658 26.20 -15.72 -20.30
N LEU A 659 24.96 -15.93 -20.75
CA LEU A 659 24.01 -16.84 -20.13
C LEU A 659 24.46 -18.30 -20.14
N LYS A 660 25.16 -18.75 -21.21
CA LYS A 660 25.73 -20.11 -21.26
C LYS A 660 26.86 -20.36 -20.24
N ASN A 661 27.57 -19.31 -19.83
CA ASN A 661 28.74 -19.43 -18.95
C ASN A 661 28.41 -19.17 -17.48
N ASP A 662 27.20 -18.68 -17.18
CA ASP A 662 26.75 -18.47 -15.81
C ASP A 662 26.03 -19.71 -15.26
N LYS A 663 26.72 -20.46 -14.39
CA LYS A 663 26.18 -21.70 -13.80
C LYS A 663 25.07 -21.45 -12.77
N ASN A 664 24.86 -20.20 -12.37
CA ASN A 664 23.90 -19.82 -11.32
C ASN A 664 22.52 -19.44 -11.88
N MET A 665 22.41 -19.12 -13.18
CA MET A 665 21.15 -18.74 -13.82
C MET A 665 20.44 -19.99 -14.36
N LYS A 666 19.54 -20.58 -13.56
CA LYS A 666 18.70 -21.71 -13.99
C LYS A 666 17.24 -21.29 -14.07
N TYR A 667 16.82 -20.83 -15.26
CA TYR A 667 15.42 -20.56 -15.53
C TYR A 667 14.72 -21.78 -16.10
N ARG A 668 13.48 -22.02 -15.66
CA ARG A 668 12.55 -22.97 -16.27
C ARG A 668 11.60 -22.22 -17.19
N LEU A 669 11.48 -22.68 -18.43
CA LEU A 669 10.62 -22.07 -19.44
C LEU A 669 9.25 -22.74 -19.41
N VAL A 670 8.20 -21.94 -19.27
CA VAL A 670 6.80 -22.37 -19.36
C VAL A 670 6.08 -21.46 -20.34
N VAL A 671 5.20 -22.00 -21.15
CA VAL A 671 4.44 -21.23 -22.15
C VAL A 671 2.96 -21.54 -22.10
N SER A 672 2.11 -20.61 -22.56
CA SER A 672 0.70 -20.90 -22.79
C SER A 672 0.12 -20.26 -24.04
N THR A 673 -0.92 -20.91 -24.56
CA THR A 673 -1.64 -20.51 -25.79
C THR A 673 -3.04 -19.97 -25.46
N SER A 674 -3.20 -19.32 -24.31
CA SER A 674 -4.42 -18.61 -23.91
C SER A 674 -4.75 -17.46 -24.87
N LYS A 675 -5.97 -16.90 -24.79
CA LYS A 675 -6.38 -15.69 -25.55
C LYS A 675 -5.32 -14.59 -25.56
N GLU A 676 -4.60 -14.44 -24.44
CA GLU A 676 -3.37 -13.67 -24.34
C GLU A 676 -2.22 -14.67 -24.12
N PRO A 677 -1.50 -15.07 -25.20
CA PRO A 677 -0.50 -16.11 -25.11
C PRO A 677 0.74 -15.59 -24.38
N LYS A 678 1.37 -16.46 -23.58
CA LYS A 678 2.50 -16.05 -22.71
C LYS A 678 3.73 -16.92 -22.81
N VAL A 679 4.86 -16.31 -22.48
CA VAL A 679 6.17 -16.92 -22.31
C VAL A 679 6.71 -16.55 -20.93
N SER A 680 6.86 -17.56 -20.06
CA SER A 680 7.22 -17.40 -18.66
C SER A 680 8.59 -18.00 -18.36
N LEU A 681 9.44 -17.26 -17.65
CA LEU A 681 10.73 -17.72 -17.13
C LEU A 681 10.70 -17.79 -15.61
N PHE A 682 10.66 -19.00 -15.07
CA PHE A 682 10.66 -19.24 -13.62
C PHE A 682 12.09 -19.29 -13.08
N GLY A 683 12.45 -18.31 -12.23
CA GLY A 683 13.65 -18.29 -11.41
C GLY A 683 13.47 -19.00 -10.05
N SER A 684 14.35 -18.73 -9.08
CA SER A 684 14.24 -19.30 -7.72
C SER A 684 13.05 -18.74 -6.94
N ASP A 685 12.88 -17.41 -6.97
CA ASP A 685 11.92 -16.69 -6.13
C ASP A 685 11.03 -15.72 -6.95
N THR A 686 11.25 -15.65 -8.26
CA THR A 686 10.54 -14.72 -9.16
C THR A 686 10.31 -15.36 -10.53
N CYS A 687 9.09 -15.20 -11.05
CA CYS A 687 8.66 -15.57 -12.39
C CYS A 687 8.56 -14.31 -13.26
N PHE A 688 9.07 -14.37 -14.48
CA PHE A 688 8.99 -13.29 -15.45
C PHE A 688 8.05 -13.70 -16.57
N ASP A 689 6.90 -13.05 -16.65
CA ASP A 689 5.83 -13.35 -17.61
C ASP A 689 5.81 -12.31 -18.73
N TYR A 690 6.04 -12.77 -19.97
CA TYR A 690 5.73 -12.00 -21.16
C TYR A 690 4.34 -12.37 -21.65
N ILE A 691 3.39 -11.43 -21.64
CA ILE A 691 2.03 -11.65 -22.10
C ILE A 691 1.81 -10.85 -23.38
N LEU A 692 1.43 -11.53 -24.46
CA LEU A 692 1.06 -10.87 -25.71
C LEU A 692 -0.42 -10.56 -25.70
N THR A 693 -0.77 -9.33 -26.08
CA THR A 693 -2.14 -8.83 -26.07
C THR A 693 -2.44 -8.03 -27.33
N SER A 694 -3.70 -8.06 -27.77
CA SER A 694 -4.17 -7.26 -28.89
C SER A 694 -4.57 -5.85 -28.47
N ASP A 695 -4.53 -5.54 -27.17
CA ASP A 695 -4.81 -4.20 -26.65
C ASP A 695 -3.53 -3.35 -26.66
N GLN A 696 -3.51 -2.35 -27.54
CA GLN A 696 -2.37 -1.45 -27.69
C GLN A 696 -2.18 -0.54 -26.47
N SER A 697 -3.23 -0.26 -25.70
CA SER A 697 -3.20 0.67 -24.56
C SER A 697 -2.33 0.17 -23.41
N ILE A 698 -2.14 -1.15 -23.31
CA ILE A 698 -1.35 -1.79 -22.27
C ILE A 698 0.03 -2.26 -22.77
N HIS A 699 0.45 -1.84 -23.98
CA HIS A 699 1.80 -2.15 -24.46
C HIS A 699 2.89 -1.60 -23.53
N ASN A 700 3.88 -2.43 -23.21
CA ASN A 700 4.98 -2.16 -22.28
C ASN A 700 4.54 -1.84 -20.86
N LYS A 701 3.28 -2.15 -20.50
CA LYS A 701 2.83 -2.09 -19.12
C LYS A 701 3.54 -3.16 -18.31
N MET A 702 4.09 -2.75 -17.17
CA MET A 702 4.71 -3.63 -16.18
C MET A 702 3.76 -3.79 -15.00
N ASP A 703 3.34 -5.02 -14.71
CA ASP A 703 2.52 -5.36 -13.54
C ASP A 703 3.33 -6.27 -12.59
N TYR A 704 2.97 -6.24 -11.31
CA TYR A 704 3.62 -7.03 -10.26
C TYR A 704 2.57 -7.77 -9.42
N ALA A 705 2.77 -9.07 -9.22
CA ALA A 705 1.88 -9.89 -8.39
C ALA A 705 2.66 -10.81 -7.43
N ILE A 706 2.07 -11.11 -6.27
CA ILE A 706 2.58 -12.11 -5.31
C ILE A 706 1.50 -13.17 -5.11
N PHE A 707 1.86 -14.44 -5.30
CA PHE A 707 0.93 -15.56 -5.14
C PHE A 707 1.43 -16.52 -4.05
N GLN A 708 0.51 -16.97 -3.18
CA GLN A 708 0.67 -17.93 -2.07
C GLN A 708 2.11 -18.09 -1.52
N ASP A 709 2.38 -17.45 -0.38
CA ASP A 709 3.48 -17.75 0.54
C ASP A 709 4.94 -17.74 0.00
N SER A 710 5.28 -17.08 -1.12
CA SER A 710 6.61 -16.42 -1.37
C SER A 710 6.98 -16.11 -2.84
N LEU A 711 6.26 -16.62 -3.85
CA LEU A 711 6.67 -16.47 -5.27
C LEU A 711 6.19 -15.14 -5.88
N LYS A 712 7.12 -14.39 -6.49
CA LYS A 712 6.85 -13.10 -7.13
C LYS A 712 6.66 -13.24 -8.63
N TYR A 713 5.80 -12.44 -9.24
CA TYR A 713 5.59 -12.36 -10.68
C TYR A 713 5.84 -10.94 -11.15
N ASP A 714 6.78 -10.79 -12.09
CA ASP A 714 6.94 -9.58 -12.88
C ASP A 714 6.33 -9.83 -14.26
N ILE A 715 5.36 -9.01 -14.66
CA ILE A 715 4.55 -9.22 -15.87
C ILE A 715 4.82 -8.07 -16.85
N LEU A 716 5.19 -8.39 -18.08
CA LEU A 716 5.35 -7.44 -19.18
C LEU A 716 4.31 -7.71 -20.27
N TRP A 717 3.45 -6.73 -20.50
CA TRP A 717 2.45 -6.76 -21.57
C TRP A 717 3.04 -6.25 -22.89
N VAL A 718 2.90 -7.03 -23.97
CA VAL A 718 3.46 -6.71 -25.29
C VAL A 718 2.33 -6.71 -26.31
N TYR A 719 2.06 -5.55 -26.92
CA TYR A 719 1.09 -5.45 -27.99
C TYR A 719 1.58 -6.22 -29.22
N SER A 720 0.67 -6.95 -29.85
CA SER A 720 0.95 -7.67 -31.08
C SER A 720 -0.31 -7.74 -31.94
N GLU A 721 -0.19 -7.32 -33.21
CA GLU A 721 -1.24 -7.47 -34.22
C GLU A 721 -1.52 -8.95 -34.55
N ASN A 722 -0.52 -9.83 -34.38
CA ASN A 722 -0.65 -11.25 -34.64
C ASN A 722 -0.09 -12.10 -33.49
N LEU A 723 -0.93 -12.31 -32.47
CA LEU A 723 -0.57 -12.89 -31.18
C LEU A 723 0.20 -14.21 -31.28
N ILE A 724 -0.26 -15.15 -32.12
CA ILE A 724 0.41 -16.45 -32.25
C ILE A 724 1.72 -16.36 -33.01
N LEU A 725 1.80 -15.59 -34.11
CA LEU A 725 3.06 -15.44 -34.85
C LEU A 725 4.14 -14.76 -34.01
N ASP A 726 3.78 -13.71 -33.26
CA ASP A 726 4.74 -13.00 -32.42
C ASP A 726 5.09 -13.79 -31.15
N TRP A 727 4.15 -14.57 -30.62
CA TRP A 727 4.43 -15.56 -29.57
C TRP A 727 5.46 -16.61 -30.03
N MET A 728 5.32 -17.15 -31.25
CA MET A 728 6.30 -18.08 -31.81
C MET A 728 7.70 -17.45 -31.92
N LYS A 729 7.79 -16.20 -32.37
CA LYS A 729 9.07 -15.47 -32.47
C LYS A 729 9.69 -15.23 -31.09
N LEU A 730 8.89 -14.84 -30.10
CA LEU A 730 9.34 -14.60 -28.73
C LEU A 730 9.83 -15.90 -28.09
N PHE A 731 9.05 -16.98 -28.17
CA PHE A 731 9.43 -18.30 -27.68
C PHE A 731 10.78 -18.75 -28.25
N LYS A 732 10.95 -18.64 -29.57
CA LYS A 732 12.21 -18.99 -30.23
C LYS A 732 13.38 -18.17 -29.72
N THR A 733 13.17 -16.86 -29.55
CA THR A 733 14.21 -15.94 -29.05
C THR A 733 14.62 -16.29 -27.62
N VAL A 734 13.65 -16.49 -26.71
CA VAL A 734 13.88 -16.84 -25.31
C VAL A 734 14.60 -18.17 -25.19
N LYS A 735 14.11 -19.20 -25.89
CA LYS A 735 14.70 -20.54 -25.89
C LYS A 735 16.13 -20.53 -26.42
N GLU A 736 16.40 -19.82 -27.53
CA GLU A 736 17.74 -19.68 -28.10
C GLU A 736 18.73 -18.97 -27.16
N LEU A 737 18.23 -18.00 -26.38
CA LEU A 737 19.01 -17.12 -25.53
C LEU A 737 19.40 -17.80 -24.20
N PHE A 738 18.40 -18.34 -23.49
CA PHE A 738 18.59 -18.97 -22.18
C PHE A 738 19.01 -20.43 -22.29
N SER A 739 18.95 -21.04 -23.48
CA SER A 739 19.30 -22.45 -23.70
C SER A 739 18.58 -23.42 -22.76
N CYS A 740 17.39 -23.03 -22.29
CA CYS A 740 16.55 -23.80 -21.39
C CYS A 740 15.66 -24.78 -22.17
N ARG A 741 15.34 -25.92 -21.55
CA ARG A 741 14.28 -26.82 -22.04
C ARG A 741 12.91 -26.22 -21.68
N CYS A 742 11.92 -26.48 -22.51
CA CYS A 742 10.54 -26.11 -22.20
C CYS A 742 10.01 -27.09 -21.15
N SER A 743 9.91 -26.62 -19.91
CA SER A 743 9.48 -27.42 -18.76
C SER A 743 7.96 -27.53 -18.64
N GLY A 744 7.19 -26.64 -19.26
CA GLY A 744 5.73 -26.64 -19.14
C GLY A 744 5.05 -26.02 -20.34
N LEU A 745 3.92 -26.60 -20.75
CA LEU A 745 3.00 -26.00 -21.72
C LEU A 745 1.57 -26.07 -21.22
N LEU A 746 0.92 -24.91 -21.15
CA LEU A 746 -0.53 -24.80 -20.97
C LEU A 746 -1.19 -24.60 -22.34
N PHE A 747 -1.85 -25.64 -22.84
CA PHE A 747 -2.51 -25.68 -24.13
C PHE A 747 -4.01 -25.44 -23.96
N LEU A 748 -4.51 -24.32 -24.52
CA LEU A 748 -5.94 -23.99 -24.56
C LEU A 748 -6.45 -24.04 -26.00
N PRO A 749 -7.03 -25.17 -26.46
CA PRO A 749 -7.45 -25.32 -27.85
C PRO A 749 -8.56 -24.34 -28.25
N ASP A 750 -9.37 -23.85 -27.31
CA ASP A 750 -10.46 -22.91 -27.60
C ASP A 750 -10.00 -21.49 -27.93
N SER A 751 -8.76 -21.14 -27.58
CA SER A 751 -8.27 -19.76 -27.72
C SER A 751 -7.98 -19.41 -29.17
N PHE A 752 -7.39 -20.32 -29.93
CA PHE A 752 -7.07 -20.13 -31.36
C PHE A 752 -7.32 -21.40 -32.18
N PRO A 753 -8.58 -21.86 -32.33
CA PRO A 753 -8.91 -23.16 -32.94
C PRO A 753 -8.28 -23.39 -34.32
N GLU A 754 -8.37 -22.39 -35.22
CA GLU A 754 -7.82 -22.49 -36.58
C GLU A 754 -6.29 -22.56 -36.63
N GLN A 755 -5.60 -22.19 -35.54
CA GLN A 755 -4.14 -22.10 -35.47
C GLN A 755 -3.52 -23.20 -34.59
N ASN A 756 -4.34 -24.03 -33.93
CA ASN A 756 -3.89 -25.10 -33.03
C ASN A 756 -2.88 -26.05 -33.69
N LYS A 757 -3.19 -26.56 -34.90
CA LYS A 757 -2.27 -27.46 -35.65
C LYS A 757 -0.95 -26.77 -35.98
N ALA A 758 -0.97 -25.49 -36.37
CA ALA A 758 0.25 -24.73 -36.65
C ALA A 758 1.09 -24.49 -35.38
N VAL A 759 0.45 -24.24 -34.24
CA VAL A 759 1.12 -24.13 -32.93
C VAL A 759 1.76 -25.45 -32.53
N VAL A 760 1.05 -26.58 -32.71
CA VAL A 760 1.59 -27.91 -32.43
C VAL A 760 2.77 -28.25 -33.34
N ASP A 761 2.67 -27.99 -34.64
CA ASP A 761 3.77 -28.23 -35.59
C ASP A 761 5.01 -27.40 -35.26
N PHE A 762 4.81 -26.13 -34.90
CA PHE A 762 5.89 -25.26 -34.43
C PHE A 762 6.53 -25.80 -33.14
N MET A 763 5.72 -26.17 -32.15
CA MET A 763 6.21 -26.72 -30.89
C MET A 763 6.91 -28.07 -31.10
N LYS A 764 6.46 -28.90 -32.04
CA LYS A 764 7.13 -30.15 -32.41
C LYS A 764 8.51 -29.90 -33.02
N LEU A 765 8.61 -28.92 -33.92
CA LEU A 765 9.88 -28.53 -34.54
C LEU A 765 10.88 -28.02 -33.50
N GLU A 766 10.40 -27.21 -32.56
CA GLU A 766 11.25 -26.53 -31.59
C GLU A 766 11.51 -27.42 -30.36
N THR A 767 10.49 -27.99 -29.74
CA THR A 767 10.55 -28.70 -28.46
C THR A 767 9.67 -29.95 -28.47
N ALA A 768 10.08 -30.96 -29.25
CA ALA A 768 9.37 -32.24 -29.34
C ALA A 768 9.18 -32.96 -27.98
N GLU A 769 9.97 -32.62 -26.96
CA GLU A 769 9.85 -33.12 -25.59
C GLU A 769 9.61 -31.97 -24.61
N ILE A 770 8.64 -32.14 -23.69
CA ILE A 770 8.33 -31.21 -22.60
C ILE A 770 8.15 -31.97 -21.27
N ASP A 771 8.52 -31.34 -20.15
CA ASP A 771 8.45 -32.00 -18.83
C ASP A 771 6.98 -32.13 -18.36
N GLY A 772 6.23 -31.03 -18.36
CA GLY A 772 4.82 -30.97 -17.98
C GLY A 772 3.91 -30.39 -19.06
N CYS A 773 2.66 -30.83 -19.10
CA CYS A 773 1.62 -30.23 -19.94
C CYS A 773 0.27 -30.19 -19.24
N LEU A 774 -0.40 -29.04 -19.32
CA LEU A 774 -1.79 -28.85 -18.90
C LEU A 774 -2.64 -28.50 -20.12
N ILE A 775 -3.65 -29.31 -20.41
CA ILE A 775 -4.61 -29.09 -21.48
C ILE A 775 -5.94 -28.66 -20.85
N ARG A 776 -6.48 -27.49 -21.20
CA ARG A 776 -7.75 -26.99 -20.65
C ARG A 776 -8.60 -26.40 -21.77
N GLY A 777 -9.85 -26.84 -21.87
CA GLY A 777 -10.79 -26.27 -22.83
C GLY A 777 -12.19 -26.86 -22.75
N GLU A 778 -13.14 -26.12 -23.30
CA GLU A 778 -14.57 -26.43 -23.41
C GLU A 778 -14.93 -27.03 -24.78
N THR A 779 -14.04 -26.98 -25.77
CA THR A 779 -14.30 -27.53 -27.12
C THR A 779 -14.60 -29.03 -27.10
N GLU A 780 -15.59 -29.43 -27.89
CA GLU A 780 -15.89 -30.83 -28.22
C GLU A 780 -15.10 -31.32 -29.44
N ASP A 781 -14.23 -30.47 -30.02
CA ASP A 781 -13.36 -30.82 -31.14
C ASP A 781 -12.09 -31.52 -30.64
N TYR A 782 -12.16 -32.85 -30.61
CA TYR A 782 -11.10 -33.71 -30.10
C TYR A 782 -9.90 -33.86 -31.07
N GLU A 783 -10.03 -33.39 -32.33
CA GLU A 783 -8.96 -33.56 -33.32
C GLU A 783 -7.69 -32.82 -32.93
N ASP A 784 -7.79 -31.62 -32.34
CA ASP A 784 -6.63 -30.81 -31.96
C ASP A 784 -5.89 -31.38 -30.74
N ILE A 785 -6.61 -31.96 -29.78
CA ILE A 785 -6.02 -32.62 -28.61
C ILE A 785 -5.33 -33.92 -29.03
N GLU A 786 -5.96 -34.72 -29.88
CA GLU A 786 -5.36 -35.92 -30.44
C GLU A 786 -4.12 -35.59 -31.28
N TYR A 787 -4.23 -34.55 -32.11
CA TYR A 787 -3.11 -34.05 -32.89
C TYR A 787 -1.96 -33.57 -31.98
N PHE A 788 -2.26 -32.83 -30.91
CA PHE A 788 -1.27 -32.41 -29.91
C PHE A 788 -0.53 -33.60 -29.31
N LEU A 789 -1.27 -34.58 -28.76
CA LEU A 789 -0.70 -35.70 -28.02
C LEU A 789 0.10 -36.67 -28.91
N ASN A 790 -0.27 -36.78 -30.19
CA ASN A 790 0.47 -37.57 -31.18
C ASN A 790 1.76 -36.89 -31.65
N ASN A 791 1.88 -35.57 -31.50
CA ASN A 791 3.00 -34.79 -32.02
C ASN A 791 3.95 -34.25 -30.95
N ILE A 792 3.50 -34.08 -29.71
CA ILE A 792 4.28 -33.57 -28.58
C ILE A 792 4.48 -34.66 -27.52
N ASN A 793 5.73 -34.93 -27.17
CA ASN A 793 6.08 -35.92 -26.17
C ASN A 793 6.18 -35.27 -24.77
N VAL A 794 5.22 -35.55 -23.89
CA VAL A 794 5.26 -35.11 -22.48
C VAL A 794 5.97 -36.18 -21.66
N THR A 795 6.93 -35.79 -20.82
CA THR A 795 7.86 -36.74 -20.19
C THR A 795 7.66 -36.93 -18.68
N GLU A 796 7.04 -35.98 -17.97
CA GLU A 796 6.82 -36.07 -16.51
C GLU A 796 5.34 -35.98 -16.12
N HIS A 797 4.67 -34.86 -16.37
CA HIS A 797 3.30 -34.61 -15.88
C HIS A 797 2.33 -34.25 -17.02
N LEU A 798 1.20 -34.94 -17.10
CA LEU A 798 0.13 -34.64 -18.07
C LEU A 798 -1.18 -34.40 -17.35
N GLU A 799 -1.74 -33.21 -17.50
CA GLU A 799 -3.02 -32.83 -16.92
C GLU A 799 -4.01 -32.45 -18.01
N ILE A 800 -5.22 -33.01 -17.95
CA ILE A 800 -6.26 -32.83 -18.96
C ILE A 800 -7.57 -32.40 -18.29
N TYR A 801 -7.93 -31.14 -18.47
CA TYR A 801 -9.13 -30.47 -17.95
C TYR A 801 -10.15 -30.19 -19.06
N THR A 802 -10.29 -31.14 -19.99
CA THR A 802 -11.24 -31.10 -21.09
C THR A 802 -11.79 -32.50 -21.35
N LYS A 803 -12.94 -32.61 -22.03
CA LYS A 803 -13.52 -33.90 -22.40
C LYS A 803 -12.61 -34.59 -23.42
N LEU A 804 -12.50 -35.91 -23.35
CA LEU A 804 -11.71 -36.72 -24.28
C LEU A 804 -12.65 -37.50 -25.21
N SER A 805 -12.20 -37.83 -26.42
CA SER A 805 -12.95 -38.72 -27.30
C SER A 805 -12.82 -40.18 -26.87
N ASP A 806 -13.81 -41.00 -27.20
CA ASP A 806 -13.77 -42.45 -26.97
C ASP A 806 -12.64 -43.16 -27.75
N ARG A 807 -11.98 -42.47 -28.68
CA ARG A 807 -10.83 -42.99 -29.46
C ARG A 807 -9.48 -42.64 -28.86
N PHE A 808 -9.46 -41.87 -27.77
CA PHE A 808 -8.25 -41.44 -27.08
C PHE A 808 -7.30 -42.61 -26.76
N GLN A 809 -6.04 -42.52 -27.15
CA GLN A 809 -5.00 -43.50 -26.81
C GLN A 809 -3.71 -42.77 -26.43
N ILE A 810 -3.19 -43.02 -25.23
CA ILE A 810 -1.82 -42.65 -24.87
C ILE A 810 -0.92 -43.84 -25.20
N LYS A 811 -0.24 -43.82 -26.36
CA LYS A 811 0.80 -44.80 -26.68
C LYS A 811 2.16 -44.26 -26.29
N ARG A 812 2.77 -44.79 -25.24
CA ARG A 812 4.12 -44.39 -24.79
C ARG A 812 5.00 -45.57 -24.40
N ASN A 813 6.30 -45.33 -24.44
CA ASN A 813 7.35 -46.32 -24.12
C ASN A 813 7.82 -46.24 -22.65
N THR A 814 7.42 -45.20 -21.90
CA THR A 814 7.83 -44.97 -20.51
C THR A 814 6.68 -44.37 -19.70
N PRO A 815 6.55 -44.75 -18.40
CA PRO A 815 5.51 -44.21 -17.54
C PRO A 815 5.74 -42.73 -17.20
N LEU A 816 4.66 -41.95 -17.17
CA LEU A 816 4.68 -40.56 -16.66
C LEU A 816 4.82 -40.54 -15.13
N LYS A 817 5.40 -39.47 -14.56
CA LYS A 817 5.40 -39.27 -13.11
C LYS A 817 3.99 -38.99 -12.60
N GLY A 818 3.21 -38.20 -13.32
CA GLY A 818 1.84 -37.84 -12.95
C GLY A 818 0.90 -37.74 -14.14
N ILE A 819 -0.31 -38.26 -14.01
CA ILE A 819 -1.41 -38.11 -14.97
C ILE A 819 -2.63 -37.61 -14.21
N VAL A 820 -3.20 -36.48 -14.63
CA VAL A 820 -4.47 -35.97 -14.11
C VAL A 820 -5.48 -35.88 -15.25
N ILE A 821 -6.64 -36.51 -15.10
CA ILE A 821 -7.73 -36.43 -16.08
C ILE A 821 -8.98 -35.95 -15.33
N HIS A 822 -9.43 -34.73 -15.60
CA HIS A 822 -10.55 -34.13 -14.87
C HIS A 822 -11.91 -34.72 -15.26
N PHE A 823 -12.14 -34.96 -16.55
CA PHE A 823 -13.37 -35.54 -17.09
C PHE A 823 -13.16 -37.02 -17.44
N GLY A 824 -12.96 -37.84 -16.41
CA GLY A 824 -12.72 -39.27 -16.54
C GLY A 824 -13.92 -40.08 -17.04
N ASN A 825 -15.11 -39.49 -17.12
CA ASN A 825 -16.32 -40.11 -17.69
C ASN A 825 -16.16 -40.45 -19.18
N CYS A 826 -15.22 -39.79 -19.87
CA CYS A 826 -14.82 -40.08 -21.23
C CYS A 826 -13.87 -41.30 -21.36
N LEU A 827 -13.40 -41.88 -20.25
CA LEU A 827 -12.48 -43.02 -20.28
C LEU A 827 -13.25 -44.35 -20.22
N THR A 828 -12.87 -45.27 -21.11
CA THR A 828 -13.26 -46.68 -21.06
C THR A 828 -12.32 -47.48 -20.15
N PHE A 829 -12.78 -48.62 -19.64
CA PHE A 829 -11.95 -49.51 -18.81
C PHE A 829 -10.65 -49.96 -19.52
N ASN A 830 -10.72 -50.20 -20.83
CA ASN A 830 -9.54 -50.55 -21.61
C ASN A 830 -8.53 -49.40 -21.71
N GLN A 831 -8.99 -48.15 -21.77
CA GLN A 831 -8.11 -46.98 -21.76
C GLN A 831 -7.46 -46.79 -20.39
N LEU A 832 -8.18 -47.01 -19.29
CA LEU A 832 -7.61 -47.05 -17.93
C LEU A 832 -6.46 -48.05 -17.85
N LEU A 833 -6.64 -49.27 -18.39
CA LEU A 833 -5.59 -50.30 -18.41
C LEU A 833 -4.35 -49.92 -19.23
N GLN A 834 -4.47 -48.96 -20.16
CA GLN A 834 -3.37 -48.48 -21.00
C GLN A 834 -2.64 -47.24 -20.44
N LEU A 835 -3.16 -46.60 -19.38
CA LEU A 835 -2.52 -45.43 -18.77
C LEU A 835 -1.23 -45.82 -18.04
N ASP A 836 -0.08 -45.51 -18.62
CA ASP A 836 1.22 -45.79 -17.97
C ASP A 836 1.69 -44.57 -17.16
N GLY A 837 1.36 -44.55 -15.87
CA GLY A 837 1.72 -43.48 -14.93
C GLY A 837 2.13 -44.00 -13.55
N LEU A 838 3.04 -43.30 -12.87
CA LEU A 838 3.42 -43.57 -11.48
C LEU A 838 2.39 -43.02 -10.49
N ASP A 839 1.78 -41.88 -10.79
CA ASP A 839 0.68 -41.28 -10.04
C ASP A 839 -0.44 -40.93 -11.02
N ILE A 840 -1.64 -41.45 -10.79
CA ILE A 840 -2.80 -41.28 -11.69
C ILE A 840 -3.95 -40.72 -10.87
N ASP A 841 -4.46 -39.54 -11.23
CA ASP A 841 -5.65 -38.91 -10.64
C ASP A 841 -6.70 -38.73 -11.72
N ILE A 842 -7.76 -39.53 -11.66
CA ILE A 842 -8.91 -39.42 -12.55
C ILE A 842 -10.02 -38.81 -11.72
N ARG A 843 -10.65 -37.74 -12.20
CA ARG A 843 -11.82 -37.11 -11.58
C ARG A 843 -13.05 -37.34 -12.47
N LYS A 844 -14.25 -37.11 -11.93
CA LYS A 844 -15.55 -37.25 -12.64
C LYS A 844 -15.63 -38.50 -13.54
N SER A 845 -15.34 -39.71 -13.03
CA SER A 845 -15.35 -40.96 -13.81
C SER A 845 -16.65 -41.75 -13.71
N ASN A 846 -16.94 -42.56 -14.75
CA ASN A 846 -18.08 -43.49 -14.80
C ASN A 846 -17.69 -44.96 -14.56
N PHE A 847 -16.46 -45.23 -14.08
CA PHE A 847 -16.02 -46.61 -13.80
C PHE A 847 -16.91 -47.27 -12.75
N THR A 848 -17.39 -48.46 -13.07
CA THR A 848 -18.17 -49.28 -12.15
C THR A 848 -17.26 -49.95 -11.12
N ASN A 849 -17.81 -50.32 -9.95
CA ASN A 849 -17.08 -51.10 -8.95
C ASN A 849 -16.55 -52.43 -9.51
N ILE A 850 -17.24 -53.03 -10.48
CA ILE A 850 -16.81 -54.25 -11.19
C ILE A 850 -15.54 -53.98 -11.99
N GLU A 851 -15.47 -52.87 -12.74
CA GLU A 851 -14.30 -52.47 -13.50
C GLU A 851 -13.13 -52.13 -12.58
N LEU A 852 -13.37 -51.40 -11.48
CA LEU A 852 -12.33 -51.11 -10.49
C LEU A 852 -11.80 -52.39 -9.81
N ASN A 853 -12.68 -53.35 -9.50
CA ASN A 853 -12.28 -54.66 -9.00
C ASN A 853 -11.44 -55.43 -10.02
N ALA A 854 -11.83 -55.41 -11.29
CA ALA A 854 -11.05 -56.01 -12.39
C ALA A 854 -9.68 -55.34 -12.56
N PHE A 855 -9.58 -54.02 -12.39
CA PHE A 855 -8.32 -53.30 -12.36
C PHE A 855 -7.42 -53.78 -11.20
N LEU A 856 -7.97 -53.88 -9.98
CA LEU A 856 -7.22 -54.35 -8.80
C LEU A 856 -6.74 -55.79 -8.96
N LEU A 857 -7.57 -56.69 -9.50
CA LEU A 857 -7.17 -58.07 -9.83
C LEU A 857 -6.04 -58.10 -10.85
N SER A 858 -6.12 -57.28 -11.90
CA SER A 858 -5.06 -57.14 -12.91
C SER A 858 -3.76 -56.62 -12.29
N TRP A 859 -3.84 -55.64 -11.38
CA TRP A 859 -2.68 -55.16 -10.64
C TRP A 859 -2.10 -56.25 -9.72
N MET A 860 -2.93 -56.99 -8.98
CA MET A 860 -2.50 -58.09 -8.10
C MET A 860 -1.83 -59.24 -8.86
N ALA A 861 -2.28 -59.53 -10.07
CA ALA A 861 -1.66 -60.51 -10.97
C ALA A 861 -0.35 -60.00 -11.61
N SER A 862 0.04 -58.74 -11.36
CA SER A 862 1.14 -58.05 -12.03
C SER A 862 0.98 -57.96 -13.55
N SER A 863 -0.25 -58.04 -14.07
CA SER A 863 -0.56 -57.92 -15.51
C SER A 863 -0.75 -56.48 -15.98
N SER A 864 -0.90 -55.51 -15.07
CA SER A 864 -0.95 -54.07 -15.40
C SER A 864 -0.28 -53.20 -14.33
N HIS A 865 0.06 -51.95 -14.69
CA HIS A 865 0.45 -50.88 -13.75
C HIS A 865 1.56 -51.25 -12.75
N ARG A 866 2.60 -51.95 -13.21
CA ARG A 866 3.65 -52.51 -12.32
C ARG A 866 4.39 -51.43 -11.53
N ASN A 867 4.55 -50.24 -12.11
CA ASN A 867 5.30 -49.12 -11.54
C ASN A 867 4.42 -48.12 -10.76
N LEU A 868 3.10 -48.35 -10.71
CA LEU A 868 2.14 -47.45 -10.06
C LEU A 868 2.47 -47.28 -8.57
N LYS A 869 2.61 -46.02 -8.14
CA LYS A 869 2.75 -45.62 -6.74
C LYS A 869 1.41 -45.18 -6.15
N ARG A 870 0.58 -44.49 -6.94
CA ARG A 870 -0.73 -44.00 -6.50
C ARG A 870 -1.71 -43.97 -7.66
N ILE A 871 -2.95 -44.35 -7.38
CA ILE A 871 -4.11 -44.09 -8.25
C ILE A 871 -5.25 -43.54 -7.41
N LYS A 872 -5.90 -42.48 -7.89
CA LYS A 872 -7.08 -41.85 -7.29
C LYS A 872 -8.19 -41.82 -8.35
N ILE A 873 -9.34 -42.38 -8.02
CA ILE A 873 -10.51 -42.46 -8.91
C ILE A 873 -11.76 -42.25 -8.04
N PRO A 874 -12.73 -41.40 -8.44
CA PRO A 874 -13.99 -41.25 -7.72
C PRO A 874 -14.86 -42.49 -7.93
N ILE A 875 -15.49 -42.92 -6.84
CA ILE A 875 -16.44 -44.02 -6.83
C ILE A 875 -17.84 -43.41 -6.66
N SER A 876 -18.73 -43.69 -7.61
CA SER A 876 -20.09 -43.14 -7.65
C SER A 876 -21.14 -44.06 -7.03
N ASP A 877 -20.91 -45.38 -7.01
CA ASP A 877 -21.80 -46.38 -6.41
C ASP A 877 -21.25 -46.89 -5.06
N PHE A 878 -21.76 -46.33 -3.96
CA PHE A 878 -21.41 -46.75 -2.59
C PHE A 878 -22.12 -48.03 -2.15
N GLU A 879 -23.20 -48.46 -2.84
CA GLU A 879 -24.04 -49.59 -2.41
C GLU A 879 -23.43 -50.93 -2.80
N SER A 880 -22.73 -51.00 -3.93
CA SER A 880 -22.06 -52.23 -4.42
C SER A 880 -20.62 -52.42 -3.95
N PHE A 881 -20.21 -51.72 -2.89
CA PHE A 881 -18.81 -51.64 -2.40
C PHE A 881 -18.25 -52.97 -1.88
N GLU A 882 -19.11 -53.91 -1.50
CA GLU A 882 -18.72 -55.25 -1.03
C GLU A 882 -17.89 -56.01 -2.07
N THR A 883 -18.14 -55.76 -3.37
CA THR A 883 -17.41 -56.40 -4.48
C THR A 883 -15.90 -56.10 -4.52
N ILE A 884 -15.45 -54.96 -3.97
CA ILE A 884 -14.01 -54.62 -3.88
C ILE A 884 -13.37 -55.32 -2.66
N PHE A 885 -14.14 -55.62 -1.61
CA PHE A 885 -13.65 -56.33 -0.42
C PHE A 885 -13.64 -57.86 -0.56
N ASP A 886 -14.19 -58.41 -1.64
CA ASP A 886 -14.02 -59.84 -1.97
C ASP A 886 -12.57 -60.18 -2.41
N LEU A 887 -11.71 -59.17 -2.58
CA LEU A 887 -10.28 -59.36 -2.85
C LEU A 887 -9.55 -59.94 -1.62
N PRO A 888 -8.51 -60.77 -1.81
CA PRO A 888 -7.61 -61.15 -0.72
C PRO A 888 -6.91 -59.91 -0.13
N HIS A 889 -7.37 -59.45 1.03
CA HIS A 889 -6.89 -58.24 1.67
C HIS A 889 -6.66 -58.42 3.18
N GLN A 890 -5.83 -57.54 3.75
CA GLN A 890 -5.60 -57.43 5.19
C GLN A 890 -6.10 -56.06 5.68
N VAL A 891 -7.11 -56.05 6.55
CA VAL A 891 -7.64 -54.82 7.14
C VAL A 891 -6.64 -54.25 8.16
N ILE A 892 -6.37 -52.95 8.06
CA ILE A 892 -5.44 -52.22 8.93
C ILE A 892 -6.23 -51.40 9.96
N ASP A 893 -5.71 -51.33 11.19
CA ASP A 893 -6.34 -50.58 12.29
C ASP A 893 -6.61 -49.12 11.90
N PRO A 894 -7.87 -48.64 11.97
CA PRO A 894 -8.25 -47.24 11.70
C PRO A 894 -7.55 -46.20 12.59
N LYS A 895 -6.87 -46.58 13.67
CA LYS A 895 -6.06 -45.67 14.50
C LYS A 895 -4.61 -45.57 14.06
N LEU A 896 -4.15 -46.44 13.16
CA LEU A 896 -2.78 -46.46 12.69
C LEU A 896 -2.61 -45.48 11.52
N ILE A 897 -1.77 -44.46 11.71
CA ILE A 897 -1.37 -43.53 10.65
C ILE A 897 -0.17 -44.10 9.91
N ARG A 898 -0.31 -44.25 8.59
CA ARG A 898 0.74 -44.70 7.67
C ARG A 898 1.10 -43.58 6.71
N GLN A 899 2.33 -43.59 6.23
CA GLN A 899 2.84 -42.59 5.28
C GLN A 899 3.13 -43.26 3.94
N GLY A 900 2.44 -42.82 2.89
CA GLY A 900 2.76 -43.10 1.50
C GLY A 900 3.61 -41.98 0.90
N LYS A 901 4.30 -42.26 -0.21
CA LYS A 901 4.99 -41.24 -1.01
C LYS A 901 4.45 -41.22 -2.43
N THR A 902 4.12 -40.05 -2.95
CA THR A 902 3.75 -39.87 -4.37
C THR A 902 4.96 -40.06 -5.29
N SER A 903 4.74 -39.94 -6.61
CA SER A 903 5.83 -39.90 -7.58
C SER A 903 6.81 -38.74 -7.33
N ASP A 904 6.31 -37.62 -6.81
CA ASP A 904 7.08 -36.41 -6.48
C ASP A 904 7.68 -36.38 -5.07
N ASN A 905 7.63 -37.53 -4.36
CA ASN A 905 8.07 -37.68 -2.96
C ASN A 905 7.26 -36.90 -1.92
N GLU A 906 6.06 -36.41 -2.27
CA GLU A 906 5.15 -35.84 -1.28
C GLU A 906 4.64 -36.92 -0.34
N ILE A 907 4.52 -36.59 0.95
CA ILE A 907 4.09 -37.54 1.97
C ILE A 907 2.57 -37.48 2.10
N ILE A 908 1.89 -38.57 1.77
CA ILE A 908 0.46 -38.75 2.01
C ILE A 908 0.29 -39.50 3.33
N GLN A 909 -0.56 -39.00 4.22
CA GLN A 909 -0.94 -39.71 5.44
C GLN A 909 -2.24 -40.48 5.21
N LEU A 910 -2.20 -41.79 5.43
CA LEU A 910 -3.35 -42.69 5.33
C LEU A 910 -3.67 -43.21 6.72
N GLN A 911 -4.93 -43.13 7.14
CA GLN A 911 -5.38 -43.62 8.44
C GLN A 911 -6.23 -44.88 8.25
N GLY A 912 -5.72 -46.06 8.63
CA GLY A 912 -6.38 -47.35 8.34
C GLY A 912 -6.18 -47.86 6.90
N GLY A 913 -7.25 -48.42 6.30
CA GLY A 913 -7.26 -48.97 4.94
C GLY A 913 -7.20 -50.50 4.85
N ALA A 914 -7.15 -51.04 3.63
CA ALA A 914 -7.04 -52.47 3.35
C ALA A 914 -5.81 -52.76 2.47
N ASP A 915 -4.90 -53.60 2.94
CA ASP A 915 -3.69 -54.00 2.22
C ASP A 915 -3.98 -55.19 1.30
N ILE A 916 -3.72 -55.03 0.00
CA ILE A 916 -3.72 -56.10 -0.99
C ILE A 916 -2.27 -56.43 -1.38
N LYS A 917 -2.03 -57.70 -1.74
CA LYS A 917 -0.71 -58.17 -2.16
C LYS A 917 -0.68 -58.52 -3.64
N ARG A 918 0.31 -57.98 -4.34
CA ARG A 918 0.66 -58.39 -5.69
C ARG A 918 1.52 -59.65 -5.67
N ILE A 919 1.47 -60.44 -6.74
CA ILE A 919 2.18 -61.74 -6.84
C ILE A 919 3.71 -61.63 -6.71
N ASP A 920 4.29 -60.45 -6.99
CA ASP A 920 5.72 -60.16 -6.81
C ASP A 920 6.09 -59.71 -5.38
N GLY A 921 5.12 -59.70 -4.46
CA GLY A 921 5.30 -59.30 -3.07
C GLY A 921 5.07 -57.81 -2.79
N ALA A 922 4.80 -56.98 -3.80
CA ALA A 922 4.43 -55.59 -3.58
C ALA A 922 3.11 -55.49 -2.81
N THR A 923 3.03 -54.55 -1.86
CA THR A 923 1.83 -54.31 -1.05
C THR A 923 1.22 -52.98 -1.46
N GLY A 924 -0.07 -52.99 -1.84
CA GLY A 924 -0.86 -51.79 -2.13
C GLY A 924 -1.88 -51.58 -1.02
N THR A 925 -2.05 -50.34 -0.56
CA THR A 925 -3.06 -50.00 0.45
C THR A 925 -4.22 -49.31 -0.26
N ILE A 926 -5.41 -49.93 -0.20
CA ILE A 926 -6.65 -49.31 -0.64
C ILE A 926 -7.15 -48.44 0.51
N TYR A 927 -7.33 -47.15 0.23
CA TYR A 927 -7.83 -46.17 1.17
C TYR A 927 -8.92 -45.35 0.50
N PHE A 928 -10.00 -45.12 1.23
CA PHE A 928 -11.13 -44.34 0.76
C PHE A 928 -11.08 -42.98 1.43
N GLU A 929 -10.77 -41.98 0.63
CA GLU A 929 -10.74 -40.60 1.05
C GLU A 929 -12.01 -39.91 0.52
N LEU A 930 -12.76 -39.28 1.41
CA LEU A 930 -13.79 -38.33 0.99
C LEU A 930 -13.03 -37.07 0.56
N GLU A 931 -13.18 -36.66 -0.70
CA GLU A 931 -12.54 -35.46 -1.18
C GLU A 931 -13.16 -34.26 -0.44
N ASN A 932 -12.33 -33.59 0.38
CA ASN A 932 -12.64 -32.70 1.51
C ASN A 932 -12.76 -33.42 2.85
N ASP A 933 -12.17 -32.83 3.90
CA ASP A 933 -12.41 -33.12 5.32
C ASP A 933 -13.92 -33.17 5.65
N GLN A 934 -14.54 -34.29 5.29
CA GLN A 934 -15.82 -34.74 5.77
C GLN A 934 -15.58 -36.10 6.38
N MET A 935 -15.58 -36.09 7.72
CA MET A 935 -16.16 -37.17 8.49
C MET A 935 -17.36 -37.79 7.75
N ILE A 936 -17.22 -38.98 7.18
CA ILE A 936 -18.29 -39.99 7.18
C ILE A 936 -17.63 -41.38 7.30
N THR A 937 -17.58 -41.87 8.54
CA THR A 937 -17.86 -43.29 8.79
C THR A 937 -19.21 -43.62 8.16
N LYS A 938 -19.28 -44.64 7.28
CA LYS A 938 -20.48 -45.27 6.71
C LYS A 938 -21.81 -44.71 7.26
N GLY A 939 -22.49 -43.86 6.48
CA GLY A 939 -23.87 -43.45 6.73
C GLY A 939 -24.16 -41.97 6.41
N ASN A 940 -24.85 -41.72 5.30
CA ASN A 940 -25.55 -40.48 4.91
C ASN A 940 -24.70 -39.31 4.38
N LEU A 941 -24.61 -39.19 3.04
CA LEU A 941 -24.26 -37.95 2.32
C LEU A 941 -25.00 -36.74 2.92
N LYS A 942 -24.30 -35.63 3.18
CA LYS A 942 -24.87 -34.41 3.78
C LYS A 942 -25.07 -33.33 2.71
N TYR A 943 -26.14 -33.42 1.92
CA TYR A 943 -26.53 -32.33 1.03
C TYR A 943 -27.04 -31.14 1.87
N SER A 944 -26.69 -29.92 1.46
CA SER A 944 -27.35 -28.71 1.94
C SER A 944 -28.09 -28.03 0.80
N ILE A 945 -29.19 -27.36 1.10
CA ILE A 945 -29.91 -26.54 0.13
C ILE A 945 -29.82 -25.07 0.53
N GLU A 946 -29.56 -24.21 -0.44
CA GLU A 946 -29.63 -22.76 -0.31
C GLU A 946 -30.63 -22.23 -1.34
N VAL A 947 -31.63 -21.48 -0.87
CA VAL A 947 -32.62 -20.85 -1.74
C VAL A 947 -32.54 -19.34 -1.61
N ASN A 948 -32.68 -18.61 -2.72
CA ASN A 948 -32.76 -17.15 -2.68
C ASN A 948 -33.82 -16.58 -3.61
N THR A 949 -34.31 -15.38 -3.27
CA THR A 949 -35.31 -14.63 -4.05
C THR A 949 -34.80 -13.25 -4.46
N HIS A 950 -33.62 -13.22 -5.08
CA HIS A 950 -33.08 -12.01 -5.72
C HIS A 950 -33.71 -11.79 -7.10
N GLU A 951 -33.23 -10.79 -7.85
CA GLU A 951 -33.62 -10.49 -9.24
C GLU A 951 -33.62 -11.73 -10.16
N GLU A 952 -32.66 -12.63 -9.97
CA GLU A 952 -32.63 -13.97 -10.58
C GLU A 952 -32.75 -15.03 -9.46
N PRO A 953 -33.98 -15.44 -9.07
CA PRO A 953 -34.20 -16.38 -7.97
C PRO A 953 -33.48 -17.70 -8.19
N LYS A 954 -32.88 -18.28 -7.14
CA LYS A 954 -32.07 -19.50 -7.27
C LYS A 954 -32.43 -20.60 -6.29
N VAL A 955 -32.12 -21.82 -6.70
CA VAL A 955 -32.05 -23.01 -5.85
C VAL A 955 -30.66 -23.61 -6.04
N SER A 956 -29.90 -23.71 -4.94
CA SER A 956 -28.53 -24.19 -4.94
C SER A 956 -28.38 -25.44 -4.09
N ILE A 957 -27.77 -26.49 -4.64
CA ILE A 957 -27.38 -27.69 -3.88
C ILE A 957 -25.92 -27.53 -3.49
N VAL A 958 -25.62 -27.63 -2.20
CA VAL A 958 -24.27 -27.47 -1.65
C VAL A 958 -23.77 -28.80 -1.12
N ILE A 959 -22.64 -29.24 -1.67
CA ILE A 959 -21.94 -30.46 -1.27
C ILE A 959 -20.54 -30.07 -0.88
N SER A 960 -20.26 -30.02 0.42
CA SER A 960 -18.95 -29.59 0.91
C SER A 960 -18.61 -28.17 0.41
N LYS A 961 -17.56 -28.02 -0.41
CA LYS A 961 -17.13 -26.76 -1.04
C LYS A 961 -17.68 -26.57 -2.47
N ALA A 962 -18.57 -27.44 -2.96
CA ALA A 962 -19.16 -27.33 -4.28
C ALA A 962 -20.62 -26.83 -4.22
N PHE A 963 -20.96 -25.88 -5.09
CA PHE A 963 -22.30 -25.32 -5.28
C PHE A 963 -22.83 -25.70 -6.66
N PHE A 964 -24.09 -26.10 -6.73
CA PHE A 964 -24.81 -26.31 -8.00
C PHE A 964 -25.97 -25.31 -8.03
N ASP A 965 -25.74 -24.15 -8.63
CA ASP A 965 -26.64 -22.99 -8.66
C ASP A 965 -27.59 -23.08 -9.87
N GLN A 966 -28.89 -23.29 -9.64
CA GLN A 966 -29.90 -23.17 -10.69
C GLN A 966 -30.66 -21.86 -10.51
N ARG A 967 -30.55 -20.95 -11.49
CA ARG A 967 -31.11 -19.59 -11.45
C ARG A 967 -32.24 -19.41 -12.44
N MET A 968 -33.31 -18.74 -12.03
CA MET A 968 -34.37 -18.28 -12.92
C MET A 968 -34.03 -16.91 -13.48
N THR A 969 -34.25 -16.71 -14.78
CA THR A 969 -34.00 -15.43 -15.46
C THR A 969 -35.11 -15.09 -16.44
N SER A 970 -35.39 -13.80 -16.58
CA SER A 970 -36.35 -13.29 -17.57
C SER A 970 -35.69 -13.05 -18.93
N GLU A 971 -34.38 -13.20 -19.03
CA GLU A 971 -33.61 -13.03 -20.26
C GLU A 971 -33.52 -14.37 -21.03
N ARG A 972 -34.15 -14.43 -22.21
CA ARG A 972 -34.13 -15.65 -23.05
C ARG A 972 -32.73 -16.08 -23.46
N GLU A 973 -31.83 -15.12 -23.66
CA GLU A 973 -30.47 -15.36 -24.14
C GLU A 973 -29.59 -16.09 -23.11
N LYS A 974 -29.91 -15.99 -21.82
CA LYS A 974 -29.20 -16.69 -20.75
C LYS A 974 -29.67 -18.14 -20.57
N HIS A 975 -30.77 -18.57 -21.20
CA HIS A 975 -31.30 -19.91 -20.98
C HIS A 975 -30.29 -21.01 -21.33
N LYS A 976 -30.08 -21.96 -20.41
CA LYS A 976 -29.10 -23.06 -20.50
C LYS A 976 -27.65 -22.61 -20.61
N LYS A 977 -27.36 -21.34 -20.33
CA LYS A 977 -25.97 -20.91 -20.14
C LYS A 977 -25.44 -21.58 -18.88
N GLU A 978 -24.24 -22.15 -18.98
CA GLU A 978 -23.52 -22.75 -17.86
C GLU A 978 -22.31 -21.86 -17.53
N GLU A 979 -22.02 -21.68 -16.25
CA GLU A 979 -20.87 -20.94 -15.76
C GLU A 979 -20.22 -21.71 -14.62
N TYR A 980 -18.92 -21.97 -14.75
CA TYR A 980 -18.11 -22.56 -13.68
C TYR A 980 -17.28 -21.49 -12.98
N ILE A 981 -17.38 -21.43 -11.66
CA ILE A 981 -16.66 -20.47 -10.82
C ILE A 981 -15.81 -21.25 -9.83
N GLU A 982 -14.49 -21.00 -9.81
CA GLU A 982 -13.59 -21.54 -8.80
C GLU A 982 -12.95 -20.38 -8.03
N THR A 983 -13.10 -20.37 -6.71
CA THR A 983 -12.49 -19.36 -5.85
C THR A 983 -11.11 -19.80 -5.38
N LEU A 984 -10.25 -18.84 -5.04
CA LEU A 984 -8.91 -19.05 -4.48
C LEU A 984 -8.91 -19.94 -3.20
N ASP A 985 -10.06 -20.07 -2.53
CA ASP A 985 -10.25 -20.87 -1.31
C ASP A 985 -10.71 -22.32 -1.60
N GLY A 986 -10.77 -22.70 -2.88
CA GLY A 986 -11.14 -24.03 -3.37
C GLY A 986 -12.64 -24.32 -3.33
N PHE A 987 -13.50 -23.28 -3.34
CA PHE A 987 -14.92 -23.45 -3.58
C PHE A 987 -15.21 -23.43 -5.07
N THR A 988 -16.11 -24.31 -5.50
CA THR A 988 -16.46 -24.47 -6.91
C THR A 988 -17.96 -24.28 -7.08
N ALA A 989 -18.41 -23.52 -8.06
CA ALA A 989 -19.83 -23.35 -8.35
C ALA A 989 -20.11 -23.67 -9.82
N ASP A 990 -20.96 -24.66 -10.07
CA ASP A 990 -21.59 -24.92 -11.37
C ASP A 990 -22.92 -24.16 -11.41
N ARG A 991 -23.04 -23.15 -12.27
CA ARG A 991 -24.23 -22.31 -12.37
C ARG A 991 -24.93 -22.50 -13.71
N VAL A 992 -26.25 -22.63 -13.67
CA VAL A 992 -27.11 -22.75 -14.85
C VAL A 992 -28.29 -21.79 -14.77
N TRP A 993 -28.61 -21.11 -15.86
CA TRP A 993 -29.78 -20.24 -15.96
C TRP A 993 -30.95 -20.90 -16.70
N ILE A 994 -32.15 -20.72 -16.17
CA ILE A 994 -33.41 -21.26 -16.69
C ILE A 994 -34.31 -20.06 -17.00
N TYR A 995 -34.70 -19.91 -18.27
CA TYR A 995 -35.59 -18.84 -18.67
C TYR A 995 -37.00 -19.13 -18.15
N SER A 996 -37.64 -18.12 -17.56
CA SER A 996 -39.01 -18.17 -17.08
C SER A 996 -39.72 -16.84 -17.31
N GLU A 997 -40.99 -16.92 -17.76
CA GLU A 997 -41.89 -15.76 -17.86
C GLU A 997 -42.52 -15.39 -16.52
N ASN A 998 -42.49 -16.31 -15.54
CA ASN A 998 -43.05 -16.13 -14.21
C ASN A 998 -42.04 -16.62 -13.16
N LEU A 999 -41.00 -15.82 -12.92
CA LEU A 999 -39.80 -16.17 -12.14
C LEU A 999 -40.11 -16.87 -10.81
N ILE A 1000 -41.01 -16.32 -10.00
CA ILE A 1000 -41.35 -16.89 -8.68
C ILE A 1000 -42.14 -18.20 -8.80
N SER A 1001 -43.11 -18.27 -9.72
CA SER A 1001 -43.92 -19.48 -9.91
C SER A 1001 -43.07 -20.67 -10.38
N ASP A 1002 -42.16 -20.44 -11.33
CA ASP A 1002 -41.29 -21.52 -11.82
C ASP A 1002 -40.14 -21.81 -10.85
N TRP A 1003 -39.64 -20.81 -10.10
CA TRP A 1003 -38.72 -21.04 -8.99
C TRP A 1003 -39.33 -21.93 -7.91
N MET A 1004 -40.61 -21.72 -7.54
CA MET A 1004 -41.32 -22.58 -6.59
C MET A 1004 -41.36 -24.04 -7.08
N LYS A 1005 -41.68 -24.27 -8.36
CA LYS A 1005 -41.67 -25.62 -8.96
C LYS A 1005 -40.27 -26.25 -8.96
N LEU A 1006 -39.24 -25.46 -9.26
CA LEU A 1006 -37.86 -25.94 -9.22
C LEU A 1006 -37.48 -26.35 -7.80
N PHE A 1007 -37.81 -25.54 -6.81
CA PHE A 1007 -37.52 -25.82 -5.41
C PHE A 1007 -38.27 -27.07 -4.92
N GLU A 1008 -39.55 -27.24 -5.28
CA GLU A 1008 -40.30 -28.49 -5.05
C GLU A 1008 -39.58 -29.69 -5.67
N THR A 1009 -39.23 -29.61 -6.96
CA THR A 1009 -38.56 -30.70 -7.68
C THR A 1009 -37.23 -31.07 -7.01
N VAL A 1010 -36.41 -30.09 -6.65
CA VAL A 1010 -35.13 -30.32 -5.97
C VAL A 1010 -35.33 -30.91 -4.57
N SER A 1011 -36.36 -30.47 -3.86
CA SER A 1011 -36.71 -30.98 -2.52
C SER A 1011 -37.24 -32.40 -2.53
N GLU A 1012 -37.94 -32.81 -3.59
CA GLU A 1012 -38.37 -34.20 -3.79
C GLU A 1012 -37.20 -35.13 -4.11
N LEU A 1013 -36.20 -34.63 -4.85
CA LEU A 1013 -35.08 -35.44 -5.32
C LEU A 1013 -33.98 -35.65 -4.25
N PHE A 1014 -33.82 -34.71 -3.31
CA PHE A 1014 -32.69 -34.70 -2.39
C PHE A 1014 -33.11 -34.57 -0.92
N ASN A 1015 -32.48 -35.36 -0.05
CA ASN A 1015 -32.63 -35.22 1.40
C ASN A 1015 -31.55 -34.28 1.98
N PHE A 1016 -31.94 -33.07 2.36
CA PHE A 1016 -31.03 -32.05 2.86
C PHE A 1016 -30.89 -32.07 4.38
N LYS A 1017 -29.65 -32.24 4.88
CA LYS A 1017 -29.34 -32.16 6.32
C LYS A 1017 -29.16 -30.74 6.82
N ARG A 1018 -28.83 -29.81 5.91
CA ARG A 1018 -28.66 -28.39 6.22
C ARG A 1018 -29.43 -27.53 5.22
N ARG A 1019 -30.06 -26.48 5.71
CA ARG A 1019 -31.11 -25.73 5.04
C ARG A 1019 -30.86 -24.24 5.19
N VAL A 1020 -30.72 -23.51 4.10
CA VAL A 1020 -30.37 -22.09 4.09
C VAL A 1020 -31.35 -21.29 3.24
N ALA A 1021 -31.81 -20.15 3.74
CA ALA A 1021 -32.73 -19.26 3.02
C ALA A 1021 -32.22 -17.82 3.00
N VAL A 1022 -32.15 -17.22 1.81
CA VAL A 1022 -31.79 -15.82 1.61
C VAL A 1022 -33.02 -15.07 1.09
N PHE A 1023 -33.56 -14.18 1.90
CA PHE A 1023 -34.78 -13.44 1.61
C PHE A 1023 -34.47 -11.97 1.31
N ARG A 1024 -34.98 -11.45 0.17
CA ARG A 1024 -34.88 -10.03 -0.20
C ARG A 1024 -36.29 -9.45 -0.35
N PRO A 1025 -36.82 -8.73 0.66
CA PRO A 1025 -38.21 -8.26 0.65
C PRO A 1025 -38.49 -7.20 -0.43
N ASP A 1026 -37.45 -6.53 -0.94
CA ASP A 1026 -37.61 -5.46 -1.93
C ASP A 1026 -37.85 -5.94 -3.36
N THR A 1027 -37.48 -7.19 -3.69
CA THR A 1027 -37.49 -7.67 -5.08
C THR A 1027 -38.91 -7.93 -5.58
N PHE A 1028 -39.74 -8.59 -4.76
CA PHE A 1028 -41.09 -9.00 -5.12
C PHE A 1028 -42.07 -8.66 -3.98
N PRO A 1029 -42.23 -7.38 -3.62
CA PRO A 1029 -42.95 -6.97 -2.41
C PRO A 1029 -44.38 -7.50 -2.34
N ASP A 1030 -45.12 -7.48 -3.46
CA ASP A 1030 -46.51 -7.98 -3.53
C ASP A 1030 -46.61 -9.51 -3.37
N GLN A 1031 -45.51 -10.24 -3.47
CA GLN A 1031 -45.44 -11.70 -3.37
C GLN A 1031 -44.69 -12.19 -2.12
N ASN A 1032 -44.19 -11.29 -1.26
CA ASN A 1032 -43.39 -11.63 -0.07
C ASN A 1032 -44.10 -12.67 0.81
N LYS A 1033 -45.37 -12.44 1.19
CA LYS A 1033 -46.14 -13.41 2.00
C LYS A 1033 -46.24 -14.78 1.34
N SER A 1034 -46.54 -14.82 0.03
CA SER A 1034 -46.64 -16.07 -0.72
C SER A 1034 -45.31 -16.83 -0.77
N ILE A 1035 -44.19 -16.12 -0.91
CA ILE A 1035 -42.85 -16.69 -0.91
C ILE A 1035 -42.52 -17.26 0.48
N ILE A 1036 -42.78 -16.48 1.54
CA ILE A 1036 -42.50 -16.86 2.92
C ILE A 1036 -43.33 -18.09 3.32
N ASP A 1037 -44.63 -18.08 3.03
CA ASP A 1037 -45.51 -19.23 3.29
C ASP A 1037 -45.07 -20.49 2.55
N PHE A 1038 -44.58 -20.33 1.32
CA PHE A 1038 -44.02 -21.43 0.54
C PHE A 1038 -42.74 -21.98 1.15
N ILE A 1039 -41.77 -21.12 1.50
CA ILE A 1039 -40.52 -21.53 2.16
C ILE A 1039 -40.83 -22.23 3.50
N LYS A 1040 -41.76 -21.69 4.29
CA LYS A 1040 -42.24 -22.31 5.53
C LYS A 1040 -42.80 -23.70 5.29
N CYS A 1041 -43.59 -23.89 4.23
CA CYS A 1041 -44.19 -25.18 3.89
C CYS A 1041 -43.12 -26.21 3.51
N GLN A 1042 -42.15 -25.83 2.68
CA GLN A 1042 -41.10 -26.72 2.19
C GLN A 1042 -40.01 -26.98 3.26
N MET A 1043 -39.64 -25.95 4.01
CA MET A 1043 -38.52 -25.94 4.94
C MET A 1043 -38.86 -25.18 6.23
N PRO A 1044 -39.72 -25.75 7.11
CA PRO A 1044 -40.16 -25.07 8.33
C PRO A 1044 -39.03 -24.85 9.35
N ILE A 1045 -37.99 -25.69 9.30
CA ILE A 1045 -36.76 -25.55 10.08
C ILE A 1045 -35.61 -25.28 9.11
N ILE A 1046 -34.90 -24.18 9.33
CA ILE A 1046 -33.69 -23.84 8.59
C ILE A 1046 -32.50 -23.70 9.55
N ASN A 1047 -31.32 -24.00 9.02
CA ASN A 1047 -30.07 -23.87 9.74
C ASN A 1047 -29.62 -22.41 9.73
N ALA A 1048 -29.63 -21.77 8.57
CA ALA A 1048 -29.18 -20.38 8.43
C ALA A 1048 -30.15 -19.55 7.60
N CYS A 1049 -30.28 -18.26 7.92
CA CYS A 1049 -30.94 -17.30 7.05
C CYS A 1049 -30.19 -15.98 6.89
N SER A 1050 -30.44 -15.32 5.76
CA SER A 1050 -30.00 -13.96 5.49
C SER A 1050 -31.19 -13.15 4.98
N VAL A 1051 -31.39 -11.95 5.53
CA VAL A 1051 -32.43 -11.01 5.07
C VAL A 1051 -31.74 -9.74 4.57
N ASN A 1052 -31.93 -9.44 3.28
CA ASN A 1052 -31.19 -8.37 2.59
C ASN A 1052 -32.17 -7.35 2.02
N GLY A 1053 -32.13 -6.09 2.44
CA GLY A 1053 -33.09 -5.08 2.02
C GLY A 1053 -32.59 -3.64 2.15
N GLU A 1054 -32.89 -2.83 1.17
CA GLU A 1054 -32.60 -1.41 1.12
C GLU A 1054 -33.79 -0.54 1.58
N LYS A 1055 -35.02 -1.09 1.56
CA LYS A 1055 -36.22 -0.41 2.06
C LYS A 1055 -36.60 -0.91 3.47
N GLU A 1056 -37.25 -0.02 4.23
CA GLU A 1056 -37.77 -0.28 5.58
C GLU A 1056 -39.07 -1.10 5.49
N LEU A 1057 -38.96 -2.41 5.31
CA LEU A 1057 -40.07 -3.38 5.21
C LEU A 1057 -40.17 -4.26 6.47
N ASP A 1058 -40.31 -3.61 7.62
CA ASP A 1058 -40.31 -4.24 8.95
C ASP A 1058 -41.32 -5.39 9.06
N ASP A 1059 -42.56 -5.20 8.58
CA ASP A 1059 -43.64 -6.19 8.63
C ASP A 1059 -43.28 -7.48 7.89
N ASP A 1060 -42.62 -7.39 6.72
CA ASP A 1060 -42.23 -8.56 5.92
C ASP A 1060 -41.07 -9.32 6.57
N VAL A 1061 -40.11 -8.59 7.16
CA VAL A 1061 -38.98 -9.18 7.88
C VAL A 1061 -39.45 -9.85 9.17
N GLU A 1062 -40.32 -9.20 9.93
CA GLU A 1062 -40.95 -9.78 11.12
C GLU A 1062 -41.75 -11.03 10.73
N TYR A 1063 -42.55 -10.94 9.67
CA TYR A 1063 -43.31 -12.08 9.16
C TYR A 1063 -42.40 -13.25 8.75
N PHE A 1064 -41.28 -13.01 8.07
CA PHE A 1064 -40.33 -14.08 7.72
C PHE A 1064 -39.75 -14.77 8.96
N LEU A 1065 -39.27 -14.00 9.93
CA LEU A 1065 -38.61 -14.53 11.14
C LEU A 1065 -39.59 -15.18 12.12
N GLU A 1066 -40.85 -14.77 12.16
CA GLU A 1066 -41.90 -15.42 12.96
C GLU A 1066 -42.38 -16.74 12.32
N ASN A 1067 -42.24 -16.88 10.99
CA ASN A 1067 -42.77 -18.04 10.26
C ASN A 1067 -41.73 -19.13 9.97
N VAL A 1068 -40.43 -18.84 10.09
CA VAL A 1068 -39.36 -19.81 9.81
C VAL A 1068 -38.49 -20.05 11.05
N ASP A 1069 -38.33 -21.32 11.43
CA ASP A 1069 -37.55 -21.69 12.62
C ASP A 1069 -36.05 -21.81 12.31
N VAL A 1070 -35.25 -20.83 12.73
CA VAL A 1070 -33.79 -20.79 12.50
C VAL A 1070 -33.02 -21.39 13.67
N THR A 1071 -32.07 -22.28 13.37
CA THR A 1071 -31.37 -23.09 14.39
C THR A 1071 -29.88 -22.80 14.56
N GLU A 1072 -29.19 -22.27 13.55
CA GLU A 1072 -27.74 -21.95 13.62
C GLU A 1072 -27.47 -20.45 13.52
N SER A 1073 -27.81 -19.79 12.41
CA SER A 1073 -27.34 -18.42 12.15
C SER A 1073 -28.36 -17.50 11.47
N VAL A 1074 -28.34 -16.22 11.85
CA VAL A 1074 -29.19 -15.17 11.28
C VAL A 1074 -28.34 -13.98 10.85
N GLU A 1075 -28.50 -13.56 9.60
CA GLU A 1075 -27.85 -12.39 9.02
C GLU A 1075 -28.89 -11.34 8.61
N LEU A 1076 -28.78 -10.12 9.14
CA LEU A 1076 -29.70 -9.01 8.90
C LEU A 1076 -28.95 -7.87 8.20
N HIS A 1077 -29.12 -7.81 6.89
CA HIS A 1077 -28.60 -6.76 6.01
C HIS A 1077 -29.69 -5.77 5.56
N SER A 1078 -30.88 -5.86 6.16
CA SER A 1078 -32.00 -4.94 5.87
C SER A 1078 -31.93 -3.65 6.68
N ARG A 1079 -32.39 -2.54 6.09
CA ARG A 1079 -32.75 -1.33 6.84
C ARG A 1079 -34.08 -1.57 7.56
N LEU A 1080 -34.11 -1.38 8.87
CA LEU A 1080 -35.28 -1.59 9.73
C LEU A 1080 -35.52 -0.35 10.57
N THR A 1081 -36.79 -0.06 10.91
CA THR A 1081 -37.11 1.11 11.73
C THR A 1081 -36.82 0.86 13.21
N ASN A 1082 -36.77 1.94 14.01
CA ASN A 1082 -36.57 1.86 15.46
C ASN A 1082 -37.73 1.18 16.22
N GLU A 1083 -38.88 0.95 15.57
CA GLU A 1083 -40.01 0.24 16.15
C GLU A 1083 -39.83 -1.29 16.07
N PHE A 1084 -38.98 -1.77 15.16
CA PHE A 1084 -38.72 -3.20 14.95
C PHE A 1084 -38.25 -3.91 16.23
N GLN A 1085 -38.83 -5.08 16.50
CA GLN A 1085 -38.48 -5.92 17.64
C GLN A 1085 -38.09 -7.32 17.17
N LEU A 1086 -36.82 -7.71 17.39
CA LEU A 1086 -36.38 -9.05 17.03
C LEU A 1086 -36.88 -10.09 18.06
N LYS A 1087 -37.83 -10.94 17.66
CA LYS A 1087 -38.46 -11.96 18.52
C LYS A 1087 -37.81 -13.35 18.43
N ILE A 1088 -36.47 -13.42 18.42
CA ILE A 1088 -35.76 -14.71 18.43
C ILE A 1088 -35.28 -15.02 19.85
N ASN A 1089 -36.02 -15.88 20.55
CA ASN A 1089 -35.76 -16.23 21.95
C ASN A 1089 -34.83 -17.45 22.15
N LYS A 1090 -34.41 -18.08 21.04
CA LYS A 1090 -33.57 -19.28 21.03
C LYS A 1090 -32.09 -18.91 20.93
N PRO A 1091 -31.16 -19.67 21.56
CA PRO A 1091 -29.74 -19.41 21.41
C PRO A 1091 -29.26 -19.77 20.00
N LEU A 1092 -28.63 -18.81 19.32
CA LEU A 1092 -28.03 -18.99 17.99
C LEU A 1092 -26.51 -19.22 18.09
N GLU A 1093 -25.93 -19.80 17.05
CA GLU A 1093 -24.49 -19.89 16.90
C GLU A 1093 -23.88 -18.56 16.46
N ASN A 1094 -24.54 -17.88 15.51
CA ASN A 1094 -24.08 -16.63 14.94
C ASN A 1094 -25.23 -15.67 14.64
N ILE A 1095 -25.06 -14.40 14.98
CA ILE A 1095 -25.93 -13.31 14.53
C ILE A 1095 -25.08 -12.18 13.97
N SER A 1096 -25.42 -11.73 12.76
CA SER A 1096 -24.75 -10.62 12.06
C SER A 1096 -25.77 -9.55 11.72
N ILE A 1097 -25.50 -8.28 12.05
CA ILE A 1097 -26.39 -7.15 11.81
C ILE A 1097 -25.61 -5.99 11.19
N ASP A 1098 -25.96 -5.61 9.96
CA ASP A 1098 -25.25 -4.52 9.28
C ASP A 1098 -25.78 -3.14 9.69
N PHE A 1099 -27.10 -2.96 9.74
CA PHE A 1099 -27.78 -1.70 10.09
C PHE A 1099 -28.47 -1.81 11.46
N GLY A 1100 -27.69 -1.91 12.54
CA GLY A 1100 -28.21 -2.15 13.89
C GLY A 1100 -28.72 -0.92 14.64
N ASP A 1101 -29.08 0.16 13.96
CA ASP A 1101 -29.51 1.42 14.58
C ASP A 1101 -30.81 1.27 15.41
N TRP A 1102 -31.69 0.37 14.97
CA TRP A 1102 -32.95 0.01 15.64
C TRP A 1102 -32.75 -0.78 16.95
N LEU A 1103 -31.56 -1.37 17.17
CA LEU A 1103 -31.32 -2.26 18.29
C LEU A 1103 -30.87 -1.48 19.55
N ASN A 1104 -31.81 -1.26 20.47
CA ASN A 1104 -31.50 -0.67 21.78
C ASN A 1104 -30.91 -1.68 22.79
N TYR A 1105 -30.32 -1.19 23.88
CA TYR A 1105 -29.67 -2.01 24.91
C TYR A 1105 -30.58 -3.08 25.55
N ASN A 1106 -31.86 -2.75 25.77
CA ASN A 1106 -32.82 -3.68 26.37
C ASN A 1106 -33.15 -4.86 25.45
N GLN A 1107 -33.08 -4.66 24.13
CA GLN A 1107 -33.18 -5.74 23.16
C GLN A 1107 -31.86 -6.53 23.10
N PHE A 1108 -30.72 -5.84 23.02
CA PHE A 1108 -29.40 -6.46 22.94
C PHE A 1108 -29.11 -7.43 24.09
N ILE A 1109 -29.41 -7.04 25.34
CA ILE A 1109 -29.11 -7.89 26.50
C ILE A 1109 -29.89 -9.20 26.53
N LYS A 1110 -31.01 -9.27 25.80
CA LYS A 1110 -31.86 -10.47 25.71
C LYS A 1110 -31.37 -11.45 24.64
N PHE A 1111 -30.49 -11.04 23.74
CA PHE A 1111 -29.97 -11.93 22.72
C PHE A 1111 -29.12 -13.03 23.32
N LYS A 1112 -29.27 -14.21 22.74
CA LYS A 1112 -28.49 -15.38 23.10
C LYS A 1112 -27.80 -15.84 21.83
N SER A 1113 -26.52 -15.50 21.70
CA SER A 1113 -25.69 -15.98 20.59
C SER A 1113 -24.28 -16.28 21.06
N CYS A 1114 -23.63 -17.26 20.44
CA CYS A 1114 -22.21 -17.51 20.64
C CYS A 1114 -21.34 -16.47 19.93
N LYS A 1115 -21.80 -15.95 18.79
CA LYS A 1115 -21.08 -14.92 18.03
C LYS A 1115 -22.03 -13.79 17.64
N ILE A 1116 -21.61 -12.56 17.90
CA ILE A 1116 -22.37 -11.35 17.57
C ILE A 1116 -21.45 -10.43 16.78
N ASP A 1117 -21.84 -10.09 15.56
CA ASP A 1117 -21.17 -9.07 14.74
C ASP A 1117 -22.17 -7.98 14.35
N MET A 1118 -21.83 -6.73 14.66
CA MET A 1118 -22.59 -5.55 14.26
C MET A 1118 -21.70 -4.59 13.51
N LYS A 1119 -22.16 -4.06 12.38
CA LYS A 1119 -21.45 -2.99 11.66
C LYS A 1119 -21.91 -1.59 12.09
N LYS A 1120 -23.20 -1.42 12.38
CA LYS A 1120 -23.78 -0.21 12.98
C LYS A 1120 -24.57 -0.57 14.23
N SER A 1121 -24.63 0.35 15.20
CA SER A 1121 -25.35 0.15 16.45
C SER A 1121 -25.70 1.51 17.05
N SER A 1122 -26.82 1.61 17.77
CA SER A 1122 -27.16 2.76 18.62
C SER A 1122 -26.74 2.58 20.09
N ILE A 1123 -26.11 1.44 20.44
CA ILE A 1123 -25.65 1.14 21.80
C ILE A 1123 -24.55 2.12 22.21
N THR A 1124 -24.74 2.81 23.32
CA THR A 1124 -23.78 3.79 23.83
C THR A 1124 -22.59 3.10 24.50
N ASN A 1125 -21.46 3.80 24.64
CA ASN A 1125 -20.29 3.26 25.35
C ASN A 1125 -20.59 2.93 26.82
N LEU A 1126 -21.50 3.67 27.47
CA LEU A 1126 -21.93 3.40 28.84
C LEU A 1126 -22.73 2.10 28.94
N GLU A 1127 -23.64 1.88 28.00
CA GLU A 1127 -24.39 0.63 27.89
C GLU A 1127 -23.48 -0.54 27.54
N LEU A 1128 -22.51 -0.35 26.65
CA LEU A 1128 -21.50 -1.36 26.33
C LEU A 1128 -20.63 -1.72 27.54
N ASN A 1129 -20.21 -0.72 28.33
CA ASN A 1129 -19.52 -0.95 29.59
C ASN A 1129 -20.39 -1.70 30.61
N THR A 1130 -21.68 -1.35 30.69
CA THR A 1130 -22.66 -2.05 31.55
C THR A 1130 -22.81 -3.52 31.14
N PHE A 1131 -22.84 -3.79 29.83
CA PHE A 1131 -22.82 -5.15 29.30
C PHE A 1131 -21.53 -5.89 29.69
N LEU A 1132 -20.35 -5.27 29.54
CA LEU A 1132 -19.08 -5.91 29.89
C LEU A 1132 -19.01 -6.26 31.38
N LEU A 1133 -19.49 -5.39 32.27
CA LEU A 1133 -19.62 -5.68 33.70
C LEU A 1133 -20.57 -6.85 33.96
N SER A 1134 -21.73 -6.86 33.31
CA SER A 1134 -22.70 -7.95 33.40
C SER A 1134 -22.15 -9.28 32.87
N TRP A 1135 -21.31 -9.25 31.83
CA TRP A 1135 -20.63 -10.43 31.33
C TRP A 1135 -19.57 -10.93 32.33
N MET A 1136 -18.79 -10.02 32.94
CA MET A 1136 -17.79 -10.36 33.96
C MET A 1136 -18.40 -11.01 35.21
N SER A 1137 -19.63 -10.63 35.60
CA SER A 1137 -20.38 -11.22 36.72
C SER A 1137 -21.16 -12.49 36.36
N MET A 1138 -21.14 -12.94 35.10
CA MET A 1138 -21.98 -14.02 34.55
C MET A 1138 -23.49 -13.73 34.50
N ASP A 1139 -23.91 -12.48 34.65
CA ASP A 1139 -25.32 -12.09 34.58
C ASP A 1139 -25.87 -12.11 33.14
N SER A 1140 -25.00 -12.01 32.12
CA SER A 1140 -25.42 -12.08 30.71
C SER A 1140 -24.43 -12.83 29.80
N HIS A 1141 -24.94 -13.28 28.65
CA HIS A 1141 -24.14 -13.78 27.51
C HIS A 1141 -23.06 -14.83 27.87
N GLN A 1142 -23.41 -15.81 28.72
CA GLN A 1142 -22.46 -16.81 29.25
C GLN A 1142 -21.79 -17.67 28.16
N ASN A 1143 -22.49 -17.91 27.04
CA ASN A 1143 -22.02 -18.72 25.91
C ASN A 1143 -21.33 -17.91 24.80
N LEU A 1144 -21.11 -16.61 25.02
CA LEU A 1144 -20.45 -15.75 24.06
C LEU A 1144 -19.00 -16.18 23.86
N GLU A 1145 -18.59 -16.30 22.60
CA GLU A 1145 -17.22 -16.61 22.17
C GLU A 1145 -16.58 -15.41 21.49
N ARG A 1146 -17.39 -14.62 20.77
CA ARG A 1146 -16.94 -13.44 20.04
C ARG A 1146 -18.01 -12.35 19.99
N LEU A 1147 -17.58 -11.12 20.26
CA LEU A 1147 -18.39 -9.91 20.06
C LEU A 1147 -17.61 -8.91 19.21
N LYS A 1148 -18.28 -8.37 18.19
CA LYS A 1148 -17.79 -7.25 17.39
C LYS A 1148 -18.90 -6.22 17.28
N ILE A 1149 -18.64 -5.00 17.74
CA ILE A 1149 -19.62 -3.91 17.82
C ILE A 1149 -18.91 -2.56 17.64
N PRO A 1150 -19.50 -1.58 16.95
CA PRO A 1150 -18.90 -0.26 16.85
C PRO A 1150 -18.91 0.49 18.19
N VAL A 1151 -17.93 1.38 18.34
CA VAL A 1151 -17.85 2.36 19.41
C VAL A 1151 -18.32 3.69 18.84
N ASN A 1152 -19.49 4.14 19.28
CA ASN A 1152 -20.18 5.30 18.68
C ASN A 1152 -19.60 6.65 19.13
N ASP A 1153 -18.87 6.68 20.24
CA ASP A 1153 -18.22 7.88 20.77
C ASP A 1153 -16.77 7.55 21.16
N ALA A 1154 -15.83 7.76 20.24
CA ALA A 1154 -14.43 7.45 20.51
C ALA A 1154 -13.80 8.34 21.61
N GLU A 1155 -14.37 9.52 21.88
CA GLU A 1155 -13.88 10.42 22.94
C GLU A 1155 -14.19 9.90 24.35
N SER A 1156 -15.22 9.05 24.49
CA SER A 1156 -15.63 8.42 25.76
C SER A 1156 -15.14 6.97 25.92
N LEU A 1157 -14.06 6.57 25.22
CA LEU A 1157 -13.47 5.23 25.33
C LEU A 1157 -12.95 4.90 26.75
N ASP A 1158 -12.59 5.93 27.52
CA ASP A 1158 -12.11 5.80 28.90
C ASP A 1158 -13.10 5.07 29.80
N VAL A 1159 -14.40 5.15 29.51
CA VAL A 1159 -15.44 4.43 30.27
C VAL A 1159 -15.24 2.91 30.19
N ILE A 1160 -14.87 2.39 29.02
CA ILE A 1160 -14.61 0.96 28.78
C ILE A 1160 -13.23 0.57 29.32
N LEU A 1161 -12.24 1.47 29.21
CA LEU A 1161 -10.88 1.25 29.73
C LEU A 1161 -10.81 1.28 31.28
N ASN A 1162 -11.83 1.79 31.97
CA ASN A 1162 -11.90 1.78 33.44
C ASN A 1162 -12.31 0.42 34.05
N LEU A 1163 -12.56 -0.61 33.26
CA LEU A 1163 -12.85 -1.97 33.76
C LEU A 1163 -11.62 -2.59 34.45
N PRO A 1164 -11.77 -3.52 35.41
CA PRO A 1164 -10.65 -4.30 35.92
C PRO A 1164 -10.04 -5.18 34.80
N HIS A 1165 -8.88 -4.79 34.28
CA HIS A 1165 -8.27 -5.44 33.12
C HIS A 1165 -6.74 -5.61 33.24
N GLU A 1166 -6.19 -6.56 32.48
CA GLU A 1166 -4.75 -6.75 32.29
C GLU A 1166 -4.36 -6.27 30.88
N VAL A 1167 -3.46 -5.30 30.79
CA VAL A 1167 -3.02 -4.73 29.49
C VAL A 1167 -1.92 -5.60 28.88
N HIS A 1168 -2.11 -6.01 27.62
CA HIS A 1168 -1.09 -6.72 26.85
C HIS A 1168 -0.41 -5.78 25.86
N ASN A 1169 0.89 -5.96 25.65
CA ASN A 1169 1.66 -5.15 24.71
C ASN A 1169 1.14 -5.32 23.27
N VAL A 1170 1.11 -4.25 22.49
CA VAL A 1170 0.63 -4.20 21.09
C VAL A 1170 1.46 -5.11 20.15
N ASP A 1171 2.66 -5.50 20.55
CA ASP A 1171 3.53 -6.43 19.81
C ASP A 1171 3.27 -7.91 20.10
N VAL A 1172 2.46 -8.22 21.12
CA VAL A 1172 2.15 -9.60 21.48
C VAL A 1172 1.00 -10.12 20.64
N ILE A 1173 1.28 -11.14 19.83
CA ILE A 1173 0.27 -11.92 19.13
C ILE A 1173 -0.16 -13.08 20.04
N LYS A 1174 -1.38 -13.02 20.56
CA LYS A 1174 -2.00 -14.15 21.24
C LYS A 1174 -2.58 -15.11 20.21
N HIS A 1175 -2.14 -16.36 20.32
CA HIS A 1175 -2.74 -17.50 19.66
C HIS A 1175 -3.64 -18.19 20.69
N GLY A 1176 -4.94 -18.27 20.40
CA GLY A 1176 -5.86 -18.99 21.26
C GLY A 1176 -6.90 -19.75 20.47
N ARG A 1177 -7.68 -20.57 21.20
CA ARG A 1177 -8.81 -21.30 20.65
C ARG A 1177 -10.09 -20.90 21.37
N THR A 1178 -11.18 -20.72 20.65
CA THR A 1178 -12.51 -20.48 21.25
C THR A 1178 -13.06 -21.78 21.85
N ALA A 1179 -14.22 -21.71 22.51
CA ALA A 1179 -14.91 -22.89 23.07
C ALA A 1179 -15.20 -23.97 22.01
N ARG A 1180 -15.37 -23.56 20.75
CA ARG A 1180 -15.58 -24.44 19.59
C ARG A 1180 -14.29 -24.82 18.85
N ASN A 1181 -13.13 -24.65 19.47
CA ASN A 1181 -11.82 -25.04 18.95
C ASN A 1181 -11.36 -24.24 17.70
N GLU A 1182 -11.94 -23.07 17.45
CA GLU A 1182 -11.52 -22.17 16.36
C GLU A 1182 -10.21 -21.46 16.69
N VAL A 1183 -9.23 -21.51 15.78
CA VAL A 1183 -7.95 -20.84 15.98
C VAL A 1183 -8.09 -19.35 15.67
N VAL A 1184 -7.86 -18.50 16.67
CA VAL A 1184 -7.92 -17.04 16.48
C VAL A 1184 -6.63 -16.37 16.93
N ARG A 1185 -6.25 -15.32 16.18
CA ARG A 1185 -5.05 -14.51 16.41
C ARG A 1185 -5.46 -13.08 16.75
N ILE A 1186 -5.07 -12.60 17.92
CA ILE A 1186 -5.25 -11.19 18.33
C ILE A 1186 -3.88 -10.58 18.61
N ARG A 1187 -3.66 -9.38 18.08
CA ARG A 1187 -2.49 -8.56 18.34
C ARG A 1187 -2.85 -7.47 19.36
N GLY A 1188 -2.16 -7.40 20.48
CA GLY A 1188 -2.44 -6.46 21.58
C GLY A 1188 -3.78 -6.70 22.29
N GLY A 1189 -4.26 -5.67 23.01
CA GLY A 1189 -5.58 -5.65 23.65
C GLY A 1189 -5.54 -5.68 25.19
N ILE A 1190 -6.72 -5.59 25.79
CA ILE A 1190 -6.93 -5.69 27.24
C ILE A 1190 -7.67 -6.99 27.58
N ASP A 1191 -7.22 -7.69 28.61
CA ASP A 1191 -7.90 -8.87 29.12
C ASP A 1191 -8.80 -8.49 30.29
N ILE A 1192 -10.09 -8.79 30.18
CA ILE A 1192 -11.02 -8.79 31.31
C ILE A 1192 -11.29 -10.23 31.76
N LYS A 1193 -11.48 -10.42 33.08
CA LYS A 1193 -11.72 -11.73 33.68
C LYS A 1193 -13.16 -11.87 34.15
N ARG A 1194 -13.78 -12.96 33.75
CA ARG A 1194 -15.09 -13.39 34.27
C ARG A 1194 -14.91 -14.19 35.56
N ILE A 1195 -15.90 -14.18 36.45
CA ILE A 1195 -15.82 -14.82 37.77
C ILE A 1195 -15.55 -16.34 37.75
N ASP A 1196 -15.86 -17.04 36.64
CA ASP A 1196 -15.56 -18.46 36.44
C ASP A 1196 -14.13 -18.72 35.93
N GLY A 1197 -13.35 -17.66 35.73
CA GLY A 1197 -11.98 -17.71 35.21
C GLY A 1197 -11.87 -17.66 33.68
N ALA A 1198 -12.98 -17.49 32.95
CA ALA A 1198 -12.92 -17.21 31.51
C ALA A 1198 -12.25 -15.84 31.27
N THR A 1199 -11.43 -15.74 30.22
CA THR A 1199 -10.71 -14.50 29.89
C THR A 1199 -11.23 -13.94 28.58
N GLY A 1200 -11.72 -12.70 28.58
CA GLY A 1200 -12.10 -11.98 27.37
C GLY A 1200 -11.01 -10.99 26.98
N THR A 1201 -10.41 -11.14 25.79
CA THR A 1201 -9.46 -10.17 25.24
C THR A 1201 -10.19 -9.20 24.32
N ILE A 1202 -10.15 -7.91 24.65
CA ILE A 1202 -10.74 -6.81 23.89
C ILE A 1202 -9.64 -6.08 23.12
N ASN A 1203 -9.82 -5.87 21.82
CA ASN A 1203 -9.01 -4.95 21.03
C ASN A 1203 -9.88 -3.99 20.22
N PHE A 1204 -9.36 -2.80 19.98
CA PHE A 1204 -10.00 -1.80 19.13
C PHE A 1204 -9.35 -1.83 17.75
N ARG A 1205 -10.18 -1.87 16.70
CA ARG A 1205 -9.72 -1.82 15.30
C ARG A 1205 -10.44 -0.71 14.56
N MET A 1206 -9.71 0.09 13.79
CA MET A 1206 -10.32 1.01 12.85
C MET A 1206 -10.79 0.27 11.60
N LEU A 1207 -12.01 0.57 11.17
CA LEU A 1207 -12.60 0.04 9.95
C LEU A 1207 -13.27 1.22 9.22
N GLY A 1208 -12.54 1.85 8.30
CA GLY A 1208 -12.93 3.15 7.74
C GLY A 1208 -12.73 4.27 8.76
N ASP A 1209 -13.76 5.09 8.98
CA ASP A 1209 -13.85 6.17 9.98
C ASP A 1209 -14.42 5.69 11.33
N GLN A 1210 -14.81 4.42 11.45
CA GLN A 1210 -15.45 3.85 12.64
C GLN A 1210 -14.48 3.01 13.47
N VAL A 1211 -14.53 3.17 14.80
CA VAL A 1211 -13.77 2.33 15.75
C VAL A 1211 -14.61 1.12 16.15
N MET A 1212 -14.08 -0.08 15.96
CA MET A 1212 -14.74 -1.33 16.31
C MET A 1212 -14.14 -1.92 17.59
N LEU A 1213 -14.99 -2.23 18.58
CA LEU A 1213 -14.63 -3.09 19.69
C LEU A 1213 -14.75 -4.54 19.24
N ASN A 1214 -13.66 -5.30 19.37
CA ASN A 1214 -13.64 -6.73 19.08
C ASN A 1214 -13.16 -7.50 20.32
N MET A 1215 -14.03 -8.32 20.88
CA MET A 1215 -13.81 -9.12 22.08
C MET A 1215 -13.83 -10.61 21.74
N ILE A 1216 -12.83 -11.36 22.22
CA ILE A 1216 -12.73 -12.81 22.04
C ILE A 1216 -12.57 -13.47 23.40
N ILE A 1217 -13.34 -14.53 23.63
CA ILE A 1217 -13.42 -15.22 24.92
C ILE A 1217 -12.67 -16.54 24.83
N TRP A 1218 -11.66 -16.67 25.70
CA TRP A 1218 -10.82 -17.87 25.84
C TRP A 1218 -11.31 -18.69 27.03
N LEU A 1219 -11.66 -19.94 26.78
CA LEU A 1219 -11.88 -20.91 27.86
C LEU A 1219 -10.54 -21.59 28.19
N LYS A 1220 -10.24 -21.75 29.48
CA LYS A 1220 -9.21 -22.67 29.93
C LYS A 1220 -9.65 -24.08 29.55
N ILE A 1221 -9.01 -24.65 28.53
CA ILE A 1221 -9.09 -26.09 28.26
C ILE A 1221 -8.53 -26.78 29.51
N LYS A 1222 -9.36 -27.55 30.21
CA LYS A 1222 -8.93 -28.41 31.31
C LYS A 1222 -8.11 -29.58 30.82
#